data_AF-A0A835Z055-F1
#
_entry.id   AF-A0A835Z055-F1
#
_cell.length_a   1.000
_cell.length_b   1.000
_cell.length_c   1.000
_cell.angle_alpha   90.00
_cell.angle_beta   90.00
_cell.angle_gamma   90.00
#
_symmetry.space_group_name_H-M   'P 1'
#
loop_
_entity.id
_entity.type
_entity.pdbx_description
1 polymer ?
#
loop_
_entity_poly.entity_id
_entity_poly.type
_entity_poly.pdbx_seq_one_letter_code
_entity_poly.pdbx_strand_id
1 'polypeptide(L)'
;MAAGAQWDGNSMTQDEMMIKDQVIVLDDDDNIIGQGSKWETHRFVPGQPRGILHRAFSVFLFNGEGKLLLQQRAAEKITFPNVWTNTCCSHPLTGFTPTEVDRPEDLADGSVMGVKRAAVRKLDHELGIPAEAVPLSAFKFLTRLHYYAADIVTHGKHSPWGEHEIDYILFIQLSAEPAMKANPEEVSDTRWVSAEELVAMMKEPGLLWSPWFRIIAERWLLPLWWKDLGATLSTDVHVDTKQINRFDPPPEHRGGAGVCGLRDEKDASSSKKKQGAYGKVPVFEESKLRQLARVDEVFMALAYKAGYGGGASNVKIGADLGGHRAFCDDMLGRVSRSFAAVIRQLPPQLCMDVLVFYLVLRALDTVEDDMTAFGSPEDKIHCLRAFHATVLVGLTQNLGSGGGKQGRASVDKFLTANGMVGVGEGDERALLEQFMRVTQVYGSLNSGSRTVIREITRDMGAGMAEFVSKDLGQGTATLEEYNLYCHYVAGLVGQGLSRLFAVTQVELPGIASRMDLANSMGLFLQKTNIIRDYLEDYVDGRAFWPAEVWKKHAVKTGLLGELALPQNARAARACLNELVTDALELIPDCLEYMDQVLDDGVFKFCAIPQVMAAATLAEVYDSERLFRGVVKLRKGRAVKLILSSGTPHGLARHFRAAVRSIAQRVPRNDPSAERTRALCDRLLAALAPRCVAPRAPFAVVVYRVALIALACRHLSRHLAPASGAPLGYVIAPGAALTVMDVVMAVISLMTLGQLFEWAATFVRPAAPAAAAKPKQE
;
A
#
# COMPACT_ATOMS: atom_id res chain seq x y z
N MET A 1 23.98 -39.98 -16.75
CA MET A 1 22.54 -40.25 -16.97
C MET A 1 22.19 -41.45 -16.11
N ALA A 2 21.74 -41.21 -14.89
CA ALA A 2 21.28 -42.29 -14.02
C ALA A 2 19.95 -42.82 -14.57
N ALA A 3 19.75 -44.14 -14.54
CA ALA A 3 18.48 -44.78 -14.88
C ALA A 3 17.33 -44.08 -14.15
N GLY A 4 16.21 -43.83 -14.85
CA GLY A 4 15.05 -43.14 -14.29
C GLY A 4 14.65 -43.76 -12.95
N ALA A 5 14.67 -42.96 -11.89
CA ALA A 5 14.31 -43.44 -10.57
C ALA A 5 12.82 -43.82 -10.57
N GLN A 6 12.52 -45.07 -10.24
CA GLN A 6 11.13 -45.49 -10.00
C GLN A 6 10.68 -44.85 -8.67
N TRP A 7 9.55 -44.16 -8.68
CA TRP A 7 8.98 -43.59 -7.45
C TRP A 7 8.50 -44.74 -6.55
N ASP A 8 9.04 -44.84 -5.34
CA ASP A 8 8.65 -45.85 -4.34
C ASP A 8 8.01 -45.17 -3.13
N GLY A 9 6.77 -44.69 -3.31
CA GLY A 9 6.01 -44.05 -2.24
C GLY A 9 5.62 -44.97 -1.09
N ASN A 10 5.53 -46.27 -1.35
CA ASN A 10 5.11 -47.27 -0.35
C ASN A 10 6.15 -47.51 0.76
N SER A 11 7.39 -47.07 0.56
CA SER A 11 8.47 -47.15 1.56
C SER A 11 8.81 -45.80 2.21
N MET A 12 8.07 -44.74 1.87
CA MET A 12 8.32 -43.38 2.37
C MET A 12 7.23 -42.94 3.35
N THR A 13 7.64 -42.35 4.46
CA THR A 13 6.72 -41.64 5.37
C THR A 13 6.20 -40.34 4.74
N GLN A 14 5.12 -39.77 5.28
CA GLN A 14 4.61 -38.46 4.83
C GLN A 14 5.67 -37.36 4.91
N ASP A 15 6.48 -37.33 5.98
CA ASP A 15 7.59 -36.37 6.12
C ASP A 15 8.67 -36.54 5.04
N GLU A 16 9.01 -37.79 4.71
CA GLU A 16 9.97 -38.06 3.64
C GLU A 16 9.44 -37.67 2.27
N MET A 17 8.16 -37.92 2.00
CA MET A 17 7.51 -37.45 0.77
C MET A 17 7.51 -35.92 0.70
N MET A 18 7.30 -35.22 1.82
CA MET A 18 7.37 -33.75 1.83
C MET A 18 8.74 -33.20 1.39
N ILE A 19 9.82 -33.90 1.70
CA ILE A 19 11.19 -33.47 1.37
C ILE A 19 11.62 -33.97 -0.02
N LYS A 20 11.34 -35.24 -0.34
CA LYS A 20 11.86 -35.92 -1.54
C LYS A 20 11.04 -35.62 -2.79
N ASP A 21 9.72 -35.50 -2.69
CA ASP A 21 8.88 -35.22 -3.86
C ASP A 21 9.11 -33.78 -4.35
N GLN A 22 9.61 -33.67 -5.58
CA GLN A 22 9.84 -32.40 -6.25
C GLN A 22 8.64 -32.06 -7.14
N VAL A 23 7.89 -31.03 -6.76
CA VAL A 23 6.74 -30.52 -7.51
C VAL A 23 7.17 -29.46 -8.52
N ILE A 24 6.32 -29.24 -9.52
CA ILE A 24 6.55 -28.25 -10.58
C ILE A 24 6.13 -26.88 -10.06
N VAL A 25 7.08 -25.93 -9.98
CA VAL A 25 6.82 -24.55 -9.54
C VAL A 25 6.48 -23.70 -10.76
N LEU A 26 5.44 -22.89 -10.62
CA LEU A 26 4.82 -22.14 -11.72
C LEU A 26 4.79 -20.64 -11.47
N ASP A 27 4.68 -19.86 -12.55
CA ASP A 27 4.13 -18.50 -12.48
C ASP A 27 2.59 -18.52 -12.57
N ASP A 28 1.97 -17.34 -12.49
CA ASP A 28 0.50 -17.19 -12.51
C ASP A 28 -0.16 -17.60 -13.84
N ASP A 29 0.63 -17.81 -14.90
CA ASP A 29 0.15 -18.20 -16.25
C ASP A 29 0.41 -19.68 -16.56
N ASP A 30 0.73 -20.49 -15.53
CA ASP A 30 1.02 -21.92 -15.64
C ASP A 30 2.30 -22.24 -16.45
N ASN A 31 3.22 -21.27 -16.54
CA ASN A 31 4.55 -21.52 -17.09
C ASN A 31 5.46 -22.11 -16.01
N ILE A 32 6.28 -23.07 -16.41
CA ILE A 32 7.24 -23.72 -15.51
C ILE A 32 8.41 -22.76 -15.25
N ILE A 33 8.55 -22.33 -13.99
CA ILE A 33 9.67 -21.47 -13.56
C ILE A 33 10.72 -22.23 -12.74
N GLY A 34 10.40 -23.45 -12.29
CA GLY A 34 11.34 -24.30 -11.57
C GLY A 34 10.69 -25.53 -10.96
N GLN A 35 11.35 -26.04 -9.91
CA GLN A 35 10.86 -27.14 -9.08
C GLN A 35 11.14 -26.82 -7.61
N GLY A 36 10.37 -27.42 -6.70
CA GLY A 36 10.56 -27.27 -5.26
C GLY A 36 10.08 -28.50 -4.51
N SER A 37 10.54 -28.69 -3.28
CA SER A 37 9.99 -29.76 -2.43
C SER A 37 8.57 -29.43 -2.01
N LYS A 38 7.72 -30.44 -1.81
CA LYS A 38 6.37 -30.23 -1.24
C LYS A 38 6.43 -29.45 0.09
N TRP A 39 7.45 -29.70 0.91
CA TRP A 39 7.70 -28.96 2.14
C TRP A 39 7.84 -27.46 1.92
N GLU A 40 8.64 -27.04 0.95
CA GLU A 40 8.83 -25.63 0.65
C GLU A 40 7.58 -24.99 0.07
N THR A 41 6.89 -25.68 -0.84
CA THR A 41 5.76 -25.10 -1.55
C THR A 41 4.51 -24.95 -0.70
N HIS A 42 4.28 -25.87 0.22
CA HIS A 42 3.09 -25.90 1.09
C HIS A 42 3.27 -25.11 2.40
N ARG A 43 4.40 -24.44 2.60
CA ARG A 43 4.63 -23.62 3.79
C ARG A 43 4.03 -22.22 3.68
N PHE A 44 3.17 -21.89 4.62
CA PHE A 44 2.51 -20.61 4.76
C PHE A 44 3.13 -19.88 5.95
N VAL A 45 4.07 -18.99 5.66
CA VAL A 45 4.84 -18.24 6.67
C VAL A 45 4.82 -16.75 6.38
N PRO A 46 5.19 -15.86 7.32
CA PRO A 46 5.10 -14.41 7.08
C PRO A 46 5.88 -13.92 5.85
N GLY A 47 6.95 -14.63 5.45
CA GLY A 47 7.71 -14.35 4.22
C GLY A 47 7.17 -15.03 2.95
N GLN A 48 6.12 -15.83 3.07
CA GLN A 48 5.47 -16.61 2.01
C GLN A 48 3.99 -16.81 2.39
N PRO A 49 3.19 -15.72 2.39
CA PRO A 49 1.86 -15.71 3.00
C PRO A 49 0.83 -16.59 2.28
N ARG A 50 1.10 -16.97 1.03
CA ARG A 50 0.26 -17.84 0.19
C ARG A 50 0.97 -19.12 -0.24
N GLY A 51 2.08 -19.54 0.36
CA GLY A 51 2.84 -20.66 -0.23
C GLY A 51 3.51 -20.30 -1.57
N ILE A 52 4.22 -21.25 -2.17
CA ILE A 52 4.78 -21.12 -3.54
C ILE A 52 3.77 -21.72 -4.51
N LEU A 53 3.46 -21.03 -5.60
CA LEU A 53 2.58 -21.54 -6.63
C LEU A 53 3.19 -22.76 -7.33
N HIS A 54 2.44 -23.85 -7.39
CA HIS A 54 2.90 -25.10 -8.00
C HIS A 54 1.76 -25.86 -8.66
N ARG A 55 2.09 -26.81 -9.55
CA ARG A 55 1.07 -27.58 -10.28
C ARG A 55 0.49 -28.70 -9.43
N ALA A 56 -0.82 -28.88 -9.51
CA ALA A 56 -1.55 -29.99 -8.90
C ALA A 56 -2.55 -30.62 -9.90
N PHE A 57 -3.19 -31.71 -9.50
CA PHE A 57 -4.32 -32.30 -10.20
C PHE A 57 -5.39 -32.84 -9.24
N SER A 58 -6.61 -32.88 -9.72
CA SER A 58 -7.78 -33.43 -9.05
C SER A 58 -8.51 -34.43 -9.95
N VAL A 59 -8.58 -35.69 -9.51
CA VAL A 59 -9.29 -36.77 -10.19
C VAL A 59 -10.71 -36.91 -9.64
N PHE A 60 -11.69 -37.02 -10.54
CA PHE A 60 -13.08 -37.35 -10.27
C PHE A 60 -13.43 -38.66 -10.98
N LEU A 61 -13.47 -39.75 -10.22
CA LEU A 61 -13.74 -41.10 -10.71
C LEU A 61 -15.19 -41.48 -10.46
N PHE A 62 -15.91 -41.74 -11.55
CA PHE A 62 -17.31 -42.16 -11.54
C PHE A 62 -17.44 -43.67 -11.83
N ASN A 63 -18.40 -44.34 -11.20
CA ASN A 63 -18.75 -45.71 -11.55
C ASN A 63 -19.75 -45.75 -12.73
N GLY A 64 -20.13 -46.95 -13.15
CA GLY A 64 -21.08 -47.15 -14.26
C GLY A 64 -22.48 -46.58 -14.00
N GLU A 65 -22.83 -46.32 -12.74
CA GLU A 65 -24.09 -45.68 -12.34
C GLU A 65 -24.00 -44.14 -12.27
N GLY A 66 -22.82 -43.57 -12.55
CA GLY A 66 -22.59 -42.12 -12.46
C GLY A 66 -22.42 -41.59 -11.03
N LYS A 67 -22.17 -42.46 -10.05
CA LYS A 67 -21.80 -42.06 -8.69
C LYS A 67 -20.31 -41.72 -8.63
N LEU A 68 -19.93 -40.68 -7.88
CA LEU A 68 -18.55 -40.25 -7.67
C LEU A 68 -17.94 -40.97 -6.48
N LEU A 69 -16.69 -41.42 -6.61
CA LEU A 69 -15.89 -41.90 -5.50
C LEU A 69 -15.26 -40.73 -4.75
N LEU A 70 -15.59 -40.58 -3.47
CA LEU A 70 -14.94 -39.68 -2.54
C LEU A 70 -13.98 -40.43 -1.64
N GLN A 71 -12.99 -39.70 -1.10
CA GLN A 71 -12.15 -40.19 -0.02
C GLN A 71 -12.11 -39.21 1.14
N GLN A 72 -11.94 -39.74 2.35
CA GLN A 72 -11.53 -38.98 3.52
C GLN A 72 -10.02 -39.13 3.69
N ARG A 73 -9.30 -38.02 3.71
CA ARG A 73 -7.84 -37.99 3.89
C ARG A 73 -7.45 -38.55 5.26
N ALA A 74 -6.35 -39.31 5.31
CA ALA A 74 -5.80 -39.85 6.55
C ALA A 74 -5.44 -38.76 7.58
N ALA A 75 -5.41 -39.13 8.85
CA ALA A 75 -5.05 -38.23 9.94
C ALA A 75 -3.56 -37.85 9.92
N GLU A 76 -2.73 -38.72 9.34
CA GLU A 76 -1.29 -38.61 9.21
C GLU A 76 -0.85 -37.62 8.10
N LYS A 77 -1.79 -37.14 7.26
CA LYS A 77 -1.50 -36.15 6.21
C LYS A 77 -1.01 -34.83 6.82
N ILE A 78 0.07 -34.29 6.26
CA ILE A 78 0.66 -33.02 6.71
C ILE A 78 -0.18 -31.81 6.28
N THR A 79 -0.85 -31.88 5.13
CA THR A 79 -1.79 -30.85 4.68
C THR A 79 -3.22 -31.42 4.67
N PHE A 80 -4.14 -30.68 5.26
CA PHE A 80 -5.57 -30.96 5.34
C PHE A 80 -5.91 -32.41 5.77
N PRO A 81 -5.43 -32.92 6.92
CA PRO A 81 -5.83 -34.22 7.44
C PRO A 81 -7.33 -34.30 7.78
N ASN A 82 -7.91 -35.49 7.68
CA ASN A 82 -9.30 -35.80 8.03
C ASN A 82 -10.40 -35.14 7.20
N VAL A 83 -10.08 -34.33 6.18
CA VAL A 83 -11.10 -33.72 5.32
C VAL A 83 -11.56 -34.69 4.23
N TRP A 84 -12.84 -34.64 3.89
CA TRP A 84 -13.42 -35.29 2.72
C TRP A 84 -13.08 -34.49 1.45
N THR A 85 -12.78 -35.20 0.37
CA THR A 85 -12.37 -34.63 -0.91
C THR A 85 -12.80 -35.52 -2.09
N ASN A 86 -12.59 -35.06 -3.33
CA ASN A 86 -12.72 -35.89 -4.54
C ASN A 86 -11.80 -37.11 -4.51
N THR A 87 -11.94 -38.00 -5.50
CA THR A 87 -11.32 -39.33 -5.55
C THR A 87 -9.83 -39.34 -5.19
N CYS A 88 -9.03 -38.49 -5.84
CA CYS A 88 -7.58 -38.42 -5.59
C CYS A 88 -7.06 -37.04 -5.99
N CYS A 89 -6.17 -36.46 -5.18
CA CYS A 89 -5.52 -35.18 -5.44
C CYS A 89 -4.05 -35.24 -5.08
N SER A 90 -3.19 -34.79 -5.98
CA SER A 90 -1.74 -34.75 -5.75
C SER A 90 -1.08 -33.89 -6.82
N HIS A 91 0.25 -34.00 -6.90
CA HIS A 91 1.10 -33.22 -7.77
C HIS A 91 1.76 -34.11 -8.83
N PRO A 92 1.90 -33.64 -10.08
CA PRO A 92 2.90 -34.18 -10.99
C PRO A 92 4.30 -33.88 -10.47
N LEU A 93 5.21 -34.83 -10.60
CA LEU A 93 6.57 -34.71 -10.07
C LEU A 93 7.62 -34.59 -11.17
N THR A 94 8.73 -33.90 -10.88
CA THR A 94 9.88 -33.82 -11.80
C THR A 94 10.81 -35.02 -11.64
N GLY A 95 11.60 -35.32 -12.68
CA GLY A 95 12.68 -36.33 -12.61
C GLY A 95 12.28 -37.77 -12.96
N PHE A 96 11.04 -38.01 -13.40
CA PHE A 96 10.54 -39.34 -13.78
C PHE A 96 10.63 -39.61 -15.28
N THR A 97 10.78 -40.88 -15.63
CA THR A 97 10.62 -41.39 -17.00
C THR A 97 9.66 -42.58 -17.00
N PRO A 98 8.56 -42.55 -17.76
CA PRO A 98 8.06 -41.45 -18.58
C PRO A 98 7.73 -40.18 -17.77
N THR A 99 7.92 -38.99 -18.36
CA THR A 99 7.74 -37.71 -17.67
C THR A 99 6.30 -37.48 -17.19
N GLU A 100 6.14 -36.86 -16.02
CA GLU A 100 4.89 -36.31 -15.50
C GLU A 100 4.76 -34.80 -15.73
N VAL A 101 5.78 -34.17 -16.33
CA VAL A 101 5.82 -32.74 -16.61
C VAL A 101 5.19 -32.46 -17.97
N ASP A 102 4.03 -31.83 -17.97
CA ASP A 102 3.41 -31.22 -19.16
C ASP A 102 3.96 -29.80 -19.39
N ARG A 103 4.25 -29.47 -20.65
CA ARG A 103 4.60 -28.12 -21.09
C ARG A 103 3.37 -27.40 -21.65
N PRO A 104 3.41 -26.07 -21.83
CA PRO A 104 2.31 -25.32 -22.42
C PRO A 104 1.83 -25.89 -23.78
N GLU A 105 2.72 -26.50 -24.56
CA GLU A 105 2.36 -27.15 -25.83
C GLU A 105 1.52 -28.41 -25.63
N ASP A 106 1.78 -29.18 -24.57
CA ASP A 106 1.05 -30.41 -24.22
C ASP A 106 -0.37 -30.12 -23.67
N LEU A 107 -0.60 -28.87 -23.24
CA LEU A 107 -1.93 -28.39 -22.84
C LEU A 107 -2.77 -27.96 -24.05
N ALA A 108 -2.14 -27.52 -25.14
CA ALA A 108 -2.84 -26.90 -26.26
C ALA A 108 -3.91 -27.81 -26.91
N ASP A 109 -3.67 -29.13 -26.91
CA ASP A 109 -4.59 -30.15 -27.40
C ASP A 109 -5.39 -30.85 -26.28
N GLY A 110 -5.21 -30.44 -25.02
CA GLY A 110 -5.87 -31.03 -23.85
C GLY A 110 -5.41 -32.45 -23.52
N SER A 111 -4.29 -32.92 -24.10
CA SER A 111 -3.79 -34.27 -23.87
C SER A 111 -3.28 -34.46 -22.44
N VAL A 112 -2.52 -33.49 -21.91
CA VAL A 112 -2.00 -33.41 -20.52
C VAL A 112 -1.48 -34.75 -19.99
N MET A 113 -0.65 -35.41 -20.81
CA MET A 113 -0.20 -36.78 -20.58
C MET A 113 0.64 -36.93 -19.32
N GLY A 114 1.39 -35.90 -18.93
CA GLY A 114 2.18 -35.88 -17.71
C GLY A 114 1.31 -35.98 -16.47
N VAL A 115 0.30 -35.13 -16.37
CA VAL A 115 -0.61 -35.09 -15.23
C VAL A 115 -1.47 -36.36 -15.16
N LYS A 116 -1.86 -36.93 -16.31
CA LYS A 116 -2.58 -38.22 -16.34
C LYS A 116 -1.73 -39.38 -15.79
N ARG A 117 -0.41 -39.39 -16.07
CA ARG A 117 0.50 -40.39 -15.47
C ARG A 117 0.62 -40.21 -13.97
N ALA A 118 0.73 -38.97 -13.51
CA ALA A 118 0.75 -38.66 -12.08
C ALA A 118 -0.55 -39.11 -11.38
N ALA A 119 -1.70 -38.92 -12.03
CA ALA A 119 -3.00 -39.39 -11.56
C ALA A 119 -3.05 -40.91 -11.44
N VAL A 120 -2.60 -41.66 -12.45
CA VAL A 120 -2.53 -43.14 -12.39
C VAL A 120 -1.64 -43.60 -11.23
N ARG A 121 -0.44 -43.02 -11.09
CA ARG A 121 0.47 -43.34 -9.98
C ARG A 121 -0.16 -43.12 -8.61
N LYS A 122 -0.88 -42.01 -8.44
CA LYS A 122 -1.46 -41.65 -7.14
C LYS A 122 -2.76 -42.36 -6.84
N LEU A 123 -3.55 -42.75 -7.84
CA LEU A 123 -4.70 -43.64 -7.64
C LEU A 123 -4.28 -45.03 -7.15
N ASP A 124 -3.17 -45.57 -7.66
CA ASP A 124 -2.59 -46.80 -7.14
C ASP A 124 -2.07 -46.61 -5.71
N HIS A 125 -1.31 -45.53 -5.47
CA HIS A 125 -0.76 -45.28 -4.14
C HIS A 125 -1.81 -45.01 -3.04
N GLU A 126 -2.83 -44.18 -3.30
CA GLU A 126 -3.82 -43.80 -2.29
C GLU A 126 -4.93 -44.85 -2.13
N LEU A 127 -5.42 -45.39 -3.26
CA LEU A 127 -6.62 -46.22 -3.29
C LEU A 127 -6.36 -47.69 -3.68
N GLY A 128 -5.13 -48.03 -4.07
CA GLY A 128 -4.77 -49.36 -4.56
C GLY A 128 -5.41 -49.69 -5.91
N ILE A 129 -5.82 -48.67 -6.69
CA ILE A 129 -6.43 -48.87 -8.00
C ILE A 129 -5.32 -49.11 -9.02
N PRO A 130 -5.21 -50.32 -9.60
CA PRO A 130 -4.10 -50.67 -10.47
C PRO A 130 -4.18 -49.89 -11.80
N ALA A 131 -3.03 -49.59 -12.39
CA ALA A 131 -2.93 -48.78 -13.60
C ALA A 131 -3.72 -49.35 -14.80
N GLU A 132 -3.88 -50.68 -14.86
CA GLU A 132 -4.66 -51.36 -15.91
C GLU A 132 -6.16 -51.05 -15.83
N ALA A 133 -6.67 -50.70 -14.64
CA ALA A 133 -8.07 -50.31 -14.44
C ALA A 133 -8.35 -48.87 -14.89
N VAL A 134 -7.32 -48.02 -14.97
CA VAL A 134 -7.43 -46.59 -15.28
C VAL A 134 -6.47 -46.19 -16.41
N PRO A 135 -6.69 -46.68 -17.65
CA PRO A 135 -5.81 -46.37 -18.77
C PRO A 135 -5.79 -44.85 -19.05
N LEU A 136 -4.64 -44.31 -19.45
CA LEU A 136 -4.44 -42.87 -19.66
C LEU A 136 -5.46 -42.24 -20.64
N SER A 137 -5.91 -43.00 -21.63
CA SER A 137 -6.93 -42.57 -22.60
C SER A 137 -8.33 -42.40 -22.02
N ALA A 138 -8.62 -43.00 -20.86
CA ALA A 138 -9.91 -42.86 -20.19
C ALA A 138 -10.03 -41.56 -19.38
N PHE A 139 -8.93 -40.85 -19.14
CA PHE A 139 -8.95 -39.56 -18.46
C PHE A 139 -9.34 -38.43 -19.41
N LYS A 140 -10.37 -37.69 -19.01
CA LYS A 140 -10.83 -36.46 -19.64
C LYS A 140 -10.33 -35.26 -18.85
N PHE A 141 -9.51 -34.42 -19.47
CA PHE A 141 -9.18 -33.10 -18.93
C PHE A 141 -10.35 -32.15 -19.17
N LEU A 142 -10.68 -31.32 -18.16
CA LEU A 142 -11.73 -30.31 -18.29
C LEU A 142 -11.16 -28.89 -18.27
N THR A 143 -10.54 -28.48 -17.17
CA THR A 143 -10.05 -27.10 -17.02
C THR A 143 -8.98 -27.01 -15.95
N ARG A 144 -8.47 -25.80 -15.71
CA ARG A 144 -7.52 -25.46 -14.64
C ARG A 144 -8.15 -24.53 -13.61
N LEU A 145 -7.94 -24.86 -12.34
CA LEU A 145 -8.35 -24.09 -11.18
C LEU A 145 -7.10 -23.52 -10.51
N HIS A 146 -7.01 -22.20 -10.35
CA HIS A 146 -6.00 -21.56 -9.50
C HIS A 146 -6.64 -21.10 -8.19
N TYR A 147 -6.13 -21.61 -7.08
CA TYR A 147 -6.59 -21.26 -5.75
C TYR A 147 -5.45 -21.26 -4.76
N TYR A 148 -5.69 -20.67 -3.60
CA TYR A 148 -4.82 -20.80 -2.43
C TYR A 148 -5.65 -20.92 -1.17
N ALA A 149 -5.20 -21.70 -0.19
CA ALA A 149 -5.91 -21.94 1.06
C ALA A 149 -4.95 -22.30 2.18
N ALA A 150 -5.07 -21.63 3.35
CA ALA A 150 -4.34 -22.06 4.54
C ALA A 150 -5.10 -23.18 5.25
N ASP A 151 -4.35 -24.13 5.80
CA ASP A 151 -4.89 -25.28 6.50
C ASP A 151 -5.22 -24.96 7.97
N ILE A 152 -6.14 -24.01 8.15
CA ILE A 152 -6.53 -23.54 9.48
C ILE A 152 -7.53 -24.47 10.14
N VAL A 153 -8.36 -25.10 9.32
CA VAL A 153 -9.46 -25.95 9.76
C VAL A 153 -8.92 -27.18 10.51
N THR A 154 -7.76 -27.71 10.10
CA THR A 154 -7.20 -28.93 10.71
C THR A 154 -6.01 -28.63 11.64
N HIS A 155 -5.16 -27.65 11.32
CA HIS A 155 -3.95 -27.31 12.10
C HIS A 155 -4.11 -26.06 12.99
N GLY A 156 -5.27 -25.41 12.95
CA GLY A 156 -5.59 -24.23 13.75
C GLY A 156 -5.06 -22.91 13.18
N LYS A 157 -5.34 -21.81 13.89
CA LYS A 157 -5.16 -20.43 13.39
C LYS A 157 -3.74 -20.03 13.00
N HIS A 158 -2.74 -20.74 13.51
CA HIS A 158 -1.32 -20.50 13.24
C HIS A 158 -0.71 -21.61 12.38
N SER A 159 -1.54 -22.34 11.63
CA SER A 159 -1.09 -23.39 10.74
C SER A 159 0.02 -22.88 9.81
N PRO A 160 1.19 -23.53 9.79
CA PRO A 160 2.24 -23.24 8.83
C PRO A 160 1.98 -23.91 7.47
N TRP A 161 0.84 -24.57 7.30
CA TRP A 161 0.49 -25.39 6.13
C TRP A 161 -0.61 -24.75 5.30
N GLY A 162 -0.56 -25.01 4.00
CA GLY A 162 -1.59 -24.63 3.05
C GLY A 162 -1.21 -25.06 1.64
N GLU A 163 -2.07 -24.72 0.69
CA GLU A 163 -1.90 -25.02 -0.73
C GLU A 163 -2.06 -23.75 -1.56
N HIS A 164 -1.27 -23.63 -2.63
CA HIS A 164 -1.38 -22.57 -3.63
C HIS A 164 -1.00 -23.16 -4.97
N GLU A 165 -2.03 -23.44 -5.75
CA GLU A 165 -1.94 -24.44 -6.79
C GLU A 165 -2.68 -24.01 -8.05
N ILE A 166 -2.12 -24.37 -9.21
CA ILE A 166 -2.85 -24.51 -10.45
C ILE A 166 -3.20 -25.99 -10.61
N ASP A 167 -4.45 -26.31 -10.35
CA ASP A 167 -5.02 -27.64 -10.26
C ASP A 167 -5.68 -28.05 -11.59
N TYR A 168 -5.22 -29.17 -12.16
CA TYR A 168 -5.73 -29.74 -13.41
C TYR A 168 -6.89 -30.70 -13.10
N ILE A 169 -8.07 -30.41 -13.65
CA ILE A 169 -9.27 -31.18 -13.37
C ILE A 169 -9.40 -32.35 -14.34
N LEU A 170 -9.34 -33.57 -13.82
CA LEU A 170 -9.43 -34.81 -14.57
C LEU A 170 -10.67 -35.63 -14.18
N PHE A 171 -11.43 -36.06 -15.18
CA PHE A 171 -12.58 -36.94 -15.02
C PHE A 171 -12.28 -38.32 -15.60
N ILE A 172 -12.82 -39.36 -14.99
CA ILE A 172 -12.77 -40.73 -15.50
C ILE A 172 -14.04 -41.46 -15.08
N GLN A 173 -14.58 -42.31 -15.96
CA GLN A 173 -15.70 -43.18 -15.61
C GLN A 173 -15.35 -44.62 -15.95
N LEU A 174 -15.57 -45.52 -14.98
CA LEU A 174 -15.32 -46.95 -15.13
C LEU A 174 -16.64 -47.70 -15.20
N SER A 175 -16.74 -48.63 -16.17
CA SER A 175 -17.94 -49.46 -16.35
C SER A 175 -18.17 -50.44 -15.18
N ALA A 176 -17.12 -50.81 -14.47
CA ALA A 176 -17.15 -51.63 -13.27
C ALA A 176 -16.31 -50.98 -12.17
N GLU A 177 -16.73 -51.13 -10.91
CA GLU A 177 -15.98 -50.60 -9.78
C GLU A 177 -14.61 -51.30 -9.65
N PRO A 178 -13.51 -50.54 -9.48
CA PRO A 178 -12.18 -51.13 -9.41
C PRO A 178 -11.98 -51.88 -8.09
N ALA A 179 -11.09 -52.87 -8.09
CA ALA A 179 -10.59 -53.43 -6.84
C ALA A 179 -9.81 -52.33 -6.10
N MET A 180 -10.23 -52.00 -4.89
CA MET A 180 -9.62 -50.96 -4.07
C MET A 180 -8.98 -51.56 -2.83
N LYS A 181 -7.78 -51.09 -2.51
CA LYS A 181 -7.09 -51.34 -1.26
C LYS A 181 -6.45 -50.03 -0.81
N ALA A 182 -7.26 -49.20 -0.16
CA ALA A 182 -6.85 -47.90 0.33
C ALA A 182 -5.61 -47.99 1.22
N ASN A 183 -4.63 -47.11 0.98
CA ASN A 183 -3.46 -46.99 1.83
C ASN A 183 -3.86 -46.25 3.11
N PRO A 184 -3.75 -46.88 4.30
CA PRO A 184 -4.20 -46.26 5.55
C PRO A 184 -3.43 -44.98 5.93
N GLU A 185 -2.22 -44.77 5.40
CA GLU A 185 -1.45 -43.53 5.62
C GLU A 185 -1.91 -42.36 4.72
N GLU A 186 -2.72 -42.64 3.70
CA GLU A 186 -3.24 -41.65 2.76
C GLU A 186 -4.76 -41.43 2.93
N VAL A 187 -5.49 -42.50 3.22
CA VAL A 187 -6.96 -42.54 3.18
C VAL A 187 -7.53 -43.23 4.41
N SER A 188 -8.41 -42.54 5.14
CA SER A 188 -9.13 -43.09 6.29
C SER A 188 -10.46 -43.73 5.93
N ASP A 189 -11.14 -43.22 4.89
CA ASP A 189 -12.44 -43.75 4.46
C ASP A 189 -12.70 -43.44 2.99
N THR A 190 -13.60 -44.19 2.36
CA THR A 190 -14.03 -43.97 0.97
C THR A 190 -15.53 -44.16 0.82
N ARG A 191 -16.15 -43.41 -0.10
CA ARG A 191 -17.59 -43.50 -0.32
C ARG A 191 -18.00 -43.19 -1.75
N TRP A 192 -18.83 -44.05 -2.31
CA TRP A 192 -19.56 -43.76 -3.54
C TRP A 192 -20.81 -42.95 -3.25
N VAL A 193 -20.98 -41.84 -3.97
CA VAL A 193 -22.13 -40.93 -3.75
C VAL A 193 -22.75 -40.49 -5.07
N SER A 194 -24.08 -40.42 -5.11
CA SER A 194 -24.83 -39.65 -6.10
C SER A 194 -24.68 -38.14 -5.86
N ALA A 195 -25.11 -37.34 -6.83
CA ALA A 195 -25.11 -35.88 -6.69
C ALA A 195 -25.99 -35.42 -5.50
N GLU A 196 -27.13 -36.07 -5.29
CA GLU A 196 -28.05 -35.81 -4.18
C GLU A 196 -27.42 -36.18 -2.83
N GLU A 197 -26.76 -37.34 -2.76
CA GLU A 197 -26.04 -37.77 -1.54
C GLU A 197 -24.86 -36.87 -1.23
N LEU A 198 -24.11 -36.41 -2.25
CA LEU A 198 -23.04 -35.43 -2.04
C LEU A 198 -23.60 -34.13 -1.46
N VAL A 199 -24.68 -33.59 -2.03
CA VAL A 199 -25.33 -32.38 -1.51
C VAL A 199 -25.82 -32.57 -0.07
N ALA A 200 -26.31 -33.77 0.27
CA ALA A 200 -26.70 -34.10 1.63
C ALA A 200 -25.48 -34.16 2.58
N MET A 201 -24.41 -34.84 2.17
CA MET A 201 -23.17 -34.95 2.96
C MET A 201 -22.47 -33.60 3.15
N MET A 202 -22.44 -32.73 2.13
CA MET A 202 -21.84 -31.40 2.25
C MET A 202 -22.60 -30.49 3.25
N LYS A 203 -23.87 -30.80 3.53
CA LYS A 203 -24.70 -30.12 4.54
C LYS A 203 -24.62 -30.77 5.93
N GLU A 204 -24.03 -31.95 6.04
CA GLU A 204 -23.95 -32.69 7.30
C GLU A 204 -22.98 -31.99 8.28
N PRO A 205 -23.45 -31.60 9.47
CA PRO A 205 -22.57 -30.99 10.47
C PRO A 205 -21.52 -31.98 10.97
N GLY A 206 -20.25 -31.59 10.96
CA GLY A 206 -19.14 -32.39 11.51
C GLY A 206 -18.23 -33.00 10.45
N LEU A 207 -18.65 -33.03 9.18
CA LEU A 207 -17.76 -33.38 8.08
C LEU A 207 -16.94 -32.15 7.65
N LEU A 208 -15.63 -32.33 7.62
CA LEU A 208 -14.70 -31.34 7.06
C LEU A 208 -14.50 -31.62 5.58
N TRP A 209 -14.34 -30.58 4.78
CA TRP A 209 -14.17 -30.68 3.33
C TRP A 209 -12.93 -29.92 2.89
N SER A 210 -12.24 -30.45 1.89
CA SER A 210 -11.13 -29.73 1.29
C SER A 210 -11.61 -28.46 0.57
N PRO A 211 -10.80 -27.37 0.60
CA PRO A 211 -11.20 -26.09 0.01
C PRO A 211 -11.36 -26.17 -1.52
N TRP A 212 -10.45 -26.86 -2.22
CA TRP A 212 -10.51 -27.01 -3.67
C TRP A 212 -11.75 -27.79 -4.10
N PHE A 213 -12.06 -28.90 -3.41
CA PHE A 213 -13.22 -29.71 -3.75
C PHE A 213 -14.52 -28.92 -3.56
N ARG A 214 -14.65 -28.11 -2.50
CA ARG A 214 -15.82 -27.22 -2.33
C ARG A 214 -15.96 -26.23 -3.48
N ILE A 215 -14.86 -25.58 -3.89
CA ILE A 215 -14.87 -24.65 -5.02
C ILE A 215 -15.34 -25.38 -6.29
N ILE A 216 -14.77 -26.55 -6.58
CA ILE A 216 -15.10 -27.32 -7.78
C ILE A 216 -16.56 -27.81 -7.72
N ALA A 217 -16.99 -28.35 -6.58
CA ALA A 217 -18.33 -28.85 -6.30
C ALA A 217 -19.40 -27.79 -6.61
N GLU A 218 -19.25 -26.61 -6.03
CA GLU A 218 -20.23 -25.53 -6.09
C GLU A 218 -20.22 -24.78 -7.43
N ARG A 219 -19.04 -24.59 -8.04
CA ARG A 219 -18.91 -23.79 -9.26
C ARG A 219 -19.24 -24.56 -10.52
N TRP A 220 -18.85 -25.83 -10.60
CA TRP A 220 -18.95 -26.58 -11.86
C TRP A 220 -19.49 -27.99 -11.71
N LEU A 221 -18.99 -28.78 -10.77
CA LEU A 221 -19.34 -30.20 -10.70
C LEU A 221 -20.86 -30.40 -10.54
N LEU A 222 -21.49 -29.82 -9.52
CA LEU A 222 -22.93 -29.98 -9.29
C LEU A 222 -23.83 -29.22 -10.30
N PRO A 223 -23.60 -27.93 -10.61
CA PRO A 223 -24.50 -27.18 -11.47
C PRO A 223 -24.34 -27.48 -12.98
N LEU A 224 -23.18 -28.02 -13.38
CA LEU A 224 -22.79 -28.13 -14.79
C LEU A 224 -22.34 -29.54 -15.17
N TRP A 225 -21.18 -29.99 -14.71
CA TRP A 225 -20.53 -31.20 -15.23
C TRP A 225 -21.27 -32.49 -14.91
N TRP A 226 -21.72 -32.65 -13.67
CA TRP A 226 -22.42 -33.86 -13.23
C TRP A 226 -23.89 -33.87 -13.67
N LYS A 227 -24.46 -32.69 -13.96
CA LYS A 227 -25.82 -32.56 -14.49
C LYS A 227 -25.96 -33.24 -15.86
N ASP A 228 -24.90 -33.20 -16.67
CA ASP A 228 -24.79 -33.96 -17.91
C ASP A 228 -23.41 -34.65 -17.99
N LEU A 229 -23.23 -35.67 -17.15
CA LEU A 229 -21.99 -36.43 -17.08
C LEU A 229 -21.64 -37.11 -18.42
N GLY A 230 -22.66 -37.55 -19.16
CA GLY A 230 -22.48 -38.17 -20.47
C GLY A 230 -21.85 -37.20 -21.47
N ALA A 231 -22.38 -35.98 -21.60
CA ALA A 231 -21.79 -34.96 -22.47
C ALA A 231 -20.40 -34.51 -21.98
N THR A 232 -20.21 -34.39 -20.66
CA THR A 232 -18.94 -33.99 -20.05
C THR A 232 -17.81 -34.97 -20.40
N LEU A 233 -18.08 -36.28 -20.39
CA LEU A 233 -17.07 -37.30 -20.67
C LEU A 233 -16.88 -37.56 -22.17
N SER A 234 -17.94 -37.45 -22.98
CA SER A 234 -17.92 -37.83 -24.40
C SER A 234 -17.62 -36.68 -25.37
N THR A 235 -17.69 -35.42 -24.92
CA THR A 235 -17.50 -34.23 -25.77
C THR A 235 -16.47 -33.26 -25.20
N ASP A 236 -16.12 -32.23 -25.97
CA ASP A 236 -15.19 -31.16 -25.55
C ASP A 236 -15.90 -29.91 -25.03
N VAL A 237 -17.22 -29.96 -24.79
CA VAL A 237 -18.03 -28.76 -24.44
C VAL A 237 -17.56 -28.05 -23.16
N HIS A 238 -16.88 -28.77 -22.27
CA HIS A 238 -16.33 -28.24 -21.01
C HIS A 238 -14.80 -28.25 -20.96
N VAL A 239 -14.15 -28.56 -22.08
CA VAL A 239 -12.69 -28.52 -22.19
C VAL A 239 -12.24 -27.08 -22.44
N ASP A 240 -11.47 -26.54 -21.49
CA ASP A 240 -10.84 -25.24 -21.60
C ASP A 240 -9.33 -25.35 -21.38
N THR A 241 -8.59 -25.28 -22.49
CA THR A 241 -7.12 -25.29 -22.52
C THR A 241 -6.51 -23.90 -22.42
N LYS A 242 -7.32 -22.83 -22.46
CA LYS A 242 -6.83 -21.45 -22.58
C LYS A 242 -6.90 -20.70 -21.26
N GLN A 243 -8.02 -20.77 -20.55
CA GLN A 243 -8.19 -20.00 -19.31
C GLN A 243 -7.71 -20.77 -18.08
N ILE A 244 -7.36 -20.01 -17.04
CA ILE A 244 -7.12 -20.49 -15.68
C ILE A 244 -8.17 -19.82 -14.81
N ASN A 245 -9.03 -20.61 -14.18
CA ASN A 245 -10.12 -20.09 -13.36
C ASN A 245 -9.61 -19.79 -11.95
N ARG A 246 -9.56 -18.52 -11.56
CA ARG A 246 -8.90 -18.06 -10.31
C ARG A 246 -9.92 -17.80 -9.19
N PHE A 247 -9.66 -18.32 -8.00
CA PHE A 247 -10.53 -18.13 -6.82
C PHE A 247 -9.73 -17.83 -5.55
N ASP A 248 -10.28 -16.93 -4.74
CA ASP A 248 -9.80 -16.69 -3.39
C ASP A 248 -10.22 -17.83 -2.43
N PRO A 249 -9.45 -18.06 -1.35
CA PRO A 249 -9.81 -19.03 -0.32
C PRO A 249 -11.18 -18.75 0.28
N PRO A 250 -11.95 -19.80 0.63
CA PRO A 250 -13.08 -19.69 1.54
C PRO A 250 -12.64 -19.01 2.85
N PRO A 251 -13.51 -18.20 3.49
CA PRO A 251 -13.16 -17.43 4.69
C PRO A 251 -12.52 -18.26 5.81
N GLU A 252 -12.94 -19.50 6.01
CA GLU A 252 -12.40 -20.44 7.01
C GLU A 252 -10.96 -20.90 6.73
N HIS A 253 -10.49 -20.74 5.49
CA HIS A 253 -9.12 -21.02 5.05
C HIS A 253 -8.27 -19.76 4.87
N ARG A 254 -8.79 -18.61 5.33
CA ARG A 254 -8.05 -17.36 5.42
C ARG A 254 -7.33 -17.29 6.78
N GLY A 255 -6.00 -17.23 6.80
CA GLY A 255 -5.12 -16.99 7.94
C GLY A 255 -3.88 -17.87 7.95
N GLY A 256 -3.66 -18.60 9.05
CA GLY A 256 -2.46 -19.40 9.25
C GLY A 256 -1.25 -18.55 9.64
N ALA A 257 -0.10 -19.17 9.83
CA ALA A 257 1.15 -18.47 10.15
C ALA A 257 1.59 -17.50 9.05
N GLY A 258 1.15 -17.73 7.81
CA GLY A 258 1.35 -16.83 6.68
C GLY A 258 0.34 -15.68 6.58
N VAL A 259 -0.75 -15.69 7.36
CA VAL A 259 -1.83 -14.69 7.27
C VAL A 259 -2.51 -14.66 5.87
N CYS A 260 -2.62 -15.83 5.25
CA CYS A 260 -3.27 -16.08 3.97
C CYS A 260 -4.68 -15.49 3.92
N GLY A 261 -4.98 -14.50 3.10
CA GLY A 261 -6.36 -14.00 2.96
C GLY A 261 -7.00 -13.35 4.20
N LEU A 262 -6.35 -13.29 5.38
CA LEU A 262 -6.85 -12.50 6.52
C LEU A 262 -6.39 -11.06 6.39
N ARG A 263 -7.37 -10.21 6.06
CA ARG A 263 -7.38 -8.84 6.58
C ARG A 263 -8.79 -8.35 6.91
N ASP A 264 -9.19 -8.74 8.13
CA ASP A 264 -10.19 -8.24 9.08
C ASP A 264 -11.61 -7.80 8.62
N GLU A 265 -12.57 -8.73 8.81
CA GLU A 265 -14.02 -8.45 8.92
C GLU A 265 -14.44 -7.85 10.29
N LYS A 266 -13.54 -7.75 11.28
CA LYS A 266 -13.90 -7.31 12.64
C LYS A 266 -13.90 -5.80 12.89
N ASP A 267 -13.55 -4.97 11.91
CA ASP A 267 -13.66 -3.51 12.01
C ASP A 267 -15.01 -2.95 11.48
N ALA A 268 -15.97 -3.81 11.13
CA ALA A 268 -17.27 -3.43 10.57
C ALA A 268 -18.18 -2.60 11.51
N SER A 269 -17.82 -2.37 12.78
CA SER A 269 -18.60 -1.52 13.70
C SER A 269 -18.02 -0.13 13.97
N SER A 270 -16.88 0.25 13.38
CA SER A 270 -16.36 1.61 13.51
C SER A 270 -16.39 2.34 12.16
N SER A 271 -17.36 3.26 12.03
CA SER A 271 -17.49 4.16 10.91
C SER A 271 -16.23 5.04 10.76
N LYS A 272 -15.35 4.69 9.82
CA LYS A 272 -14.39 5.55 9.08
C LYS A 272 -13.43 4.66 8.28
N LYS A 273 -13.91 3.98 7.23
CA LYS A 273 -13.02 3.38 6.22
C LYS A 273 -12.49 4.51 5.33
N LYS A 274 -11.17 4.68 5.28
CA LYS A 274 -10.46 5.54 4.33
C LYS A 274 -9.80 4.64 3.30
N GLN A 275 -9.77 5.06 2.05
CA GLN A 275 -9.20 4.32 0.92
C GLN A 275 -7.66 4.21 1.01
N GLY A 276 -7.11 3.20 0.33
CA GLY A 276 -5.71 2.77 0.40
C GLY A 276 -5.48 1.67 1.46
N ALA A 277 -4.38 0.93 1.32
CA ALA A 277 -3.94 -0.16 2.21
C ALA A 277 -3.66 0.23 3.68
N TYR A 278 -4.30 1.29 4.20
CA TYR A 278 -4.33 1.65 5.61
C TYR A 278 -5.05 0.59 6.45
N GLY A 279 -4.29 -0.43 6.82
CA GLY A 279 -4.75 -1.65 7.51
C GLY A 279 -4.20 -2.93 6.86
N LYS A 280 -3.83 -2.86 5.57
CA LYS A 280 -3.19 -3.94 4.81
C LYS A 280 -1.66 -3.99 4.93
N VAL A 281 -1.04 -3.19 5.79
CA VAL A 281 0.38 -3.29 6.14
C VAL A 281 0.53 -2.85 7.61
N PRO A 282 1.33 -3.50 8.48
CA PRO A 282 1.44 -3.07 9.87
C PRO A 282 2.02 -1.65 9.94
N VAL A 283 1.36 -0.76 10.69
CA VAL A 283 1.83 0.62 10.89
C VAL A 283 2.77 0.63 12.09
N PHE A 284 4.02 1.05 11.87
CA PHE A 284 4.98 1.12 12.97
C PHE A 284 4.77 2.37 13.82
N GLU A 285 4.08 2.24 14.95
CA GLU A 285 3.92 3.30 15.95
C GLU A 285 4.89 3.13 17.15
N GLU A 286 5.46 4.23 17.65
CA GLU A 286 6.21 4.20 18.92
C GLU A 286 5.25 4.06 20.11
N SER A 287 5.69 3.43 21.20
CA SER A 287 4.87 3.31 22.42
C SER A 287 4.47 4.68 22.97
N LYS A 288 3.27 4.80 23.55
CA LYS A 288 2.77 6.05 24.14
C LYS A 288 3.73 6.64 25.18
N LEU A 289 4.40 5.80 25.96
CA LEU A 289 5.43 6.22 26.93
C LEU A 289 6.63 6.89 26.25
N ARG A 290 7.16 6.34 25.16
CA ARG A 290 8.25 6.96 24.39
C ARG A 290 7.81 8.26 23.73
N GLN A 291 6.57 8.34 23.26
CA GLN A 291 6.01 9.58 22.73
C GLN A 291 5.90 10.67 23.81
N LEU A 292 5.45 10.29 25.02
CA LEU A 292 5.33 11.21 26.17
C LEU A 292 6.68 11.68 26.71
N ALA A 293 7.74 10.87 26.58
CA ALA A 293 9.10 11.25 26.96
C ALA A 293 9.67 12.40 26.09
N ARG A 294 9.09 12.66 24.91
CA ARG A 294 9.48 13.76 24.02
C ARG A 294 8.68 15.02 24.37
N VAL A 295 9.07 15.66 25.45
CA VAL A 295 8.35 16.81 26.05
C VAL A 295 8.12 17.94 25.05
N ASP A 296 9.07 18.19 24.14
CA ASP A 296 8.94 19.20 23.09
C ASP A 296 7.85 18.86 22.05
N GLU A 297 7.79 17.60 21.60
CA GLU A 297 6.76 17.11 20.68
C GLU A 297 5.35 17.14 21.32
N VAL A 298 5.24 16.75 22.59
CA VAL A 298 3.97 16.80 23.35
C VAL A 298 3.48 18.23 23.51
N PHE A 299 4.37 19.15 23.88
CA PHE A 299 4.01 20.55 24.04
C PHE A 299 3.56 21.17 22.72
N MET A 300 4.27 20.92 21.62
CA MET A 300 3.87 21.42 20.30
C MET A 300 2.49 20.87 19.89
N ALA A 301 2.20 19.60 20.16
CA ALA A 301 0.89 19.02 19.93
C ALA A 301 -0.22 19.68 20.76
N LEU A 302 0.06 20.01 22.03
CA LEU A 302 -0.86 20.74 22.90
C LEU A 302 -1.07 22.19 22.44
N ALA A 303 0.01 22.90 22.10
CA ALA A 303 -0.03 24.26 21.59
C ALA A 303 -0.84 24.34 20.28
N TYR A 304 -0.61 23.40 19.37
CA TYR A 304 -1.41 23.25 18.15
C TYR A 304 -2.88 23.04 18.50
N LYS A 305 -3.22 22.06 19.35
CA LYS A 305 -4.61 21.83 19.78
C LYS A 305 -5.26 23.05 20.46
N ALA A 306 -4.48 23.89 21.12
CA ALA A 306 -4.92 25.13 21.75
C ALA A 306 -5.08 26.32 20.78
N GLY A 307 -4.86 26.12 19.47
CA GLY A 307 -5.04 27.15 18.45
C GLY A 307 -3.77 27.83 17.97
N TYR A 308 -2.63 27.54 18.58
CA TYR A 308 -1.36 28.15 18.17
C TYR A 308 -0.90 27.63 16.81
N GLY A 309 -0.50 28.54 15.92
CA GLY A 309 -0.12 28.22 14.53
C GLY A 309 -1.19 27.48 13.74
N GLY A 310 -2.47 27.79 14.02
CA GLY A 310 -3.62 27.29 13.24
C GLY A 310 -4.17 25.94 13.70
N GLY A 311 -3.71 25.35 14.80
CA GLY A 311 -4.13 23.99 15.19
C GLY A 311 -5.50 23.85 15.85
N ALA A 312 -6.25 24.95 16.01
CA ALA A 312 -7.68 24.92 16.32
C ALA A 312 -8.55 24.85 15.03
N SER A 313 -7.99 24.48 13.88
CA SER A 313 -8.64 24.51 12.57
C SER A 313 -9.58 23.32 12.29
N ASN A 314 -10.59 23.16 13.14
CA ASN A 314 -11.95 22.87 12.68
C ASN A 314 -12.70 24.17 12.28
N VAL A 315 -12.01 25.31 12.24
CA VAL A 315 -12.51 26.55 11.66
C VAL A 315 -12.74 26.28 10.17
N LYS A 316 -14.00 25.98 9.84
CA LYS A 316 -14.50 25.93 8.46
C LYS A 316 -14.20 27.25 7.77
N ILE A 317 -14.13 27.25 6.45
CA ILE A 317 -13.99 28.48 5.66
C ILE A 317 -15.24 29.34 5.90
N GLY A 318 -15.27 30.17 6.94
CA GLY A 318 -16.44 30.96 7.35
C GLY A 318 -17.61 30.15 7.94
N ALA A 319 -18.33 30.74 8.90
CA ALA A 319 -19.55 30.16 9.49
C ALA A 319 -20.79 30.28 8.58
N ASP A 320 -20.66 30.95 7.42
CA ASP A 320 -21.77 31.43 6.59
C ASP A 320 -21.76 30.86 5.14
N LEU A 321 -21.06 29.74 4.93
CA LEU A 321 -21.09 29.07 3.62
C LEU A 321 -22.40 28.29 3.42
N GLY A 322 -23.22 28.74 2.46
CA GLY A 322 -24.41 28.01 2.03
C GLY A 322 -24.11 26.81 1.11
N GLY A 323 -24.96 25.77 1.21
CA GLY A 323 -25.18 24.75 0.18
C GLY A 323 -23.96 23.91 -0.24
N HIS A 324 -23.37 24.24 -1.40
CA HIS A 324 -22.31 23.46 -2.06
C HIS A 324 -20.91 23.77 -1.51
N ARG A 325 -20.61 25.02 -1.15
CA ARG A 325 -19.29 25.43 -0.64
C ARG A 325 -18.97 24.78 0.72
N ALA A 326 -19.97 24.70 1.60
CA ALA A 326 -19.84 24.01 2.89
C ALA A 326 -19.56 22.51 2.72
N PHE A 327 -20.11 21.87 1.69
CA PHE A 327 -19.79 20.48 1.38
C PHE A 327 -18.37 20.32 0.90
N CYS A 328 -17.89 21.19 0.01
CA CYS A 328 -16.51 21.11 -0.46
C CYS A 328 -15.52 21.26 0.70
N ASP A 329 -15.75 22.19 1.63
CA ASP A 329 -14.91 22.35 2.83
C ASP A 329 -15.00 21.16 3.80
N ASP A 330 -16.20 20.62 4.03
CA ASP A 330 -16.37 19.42 4.87
C ASP A 330 -15.70 18.20 4.22
N MET A 331 -15.92 18.00 2.92
CA MET A 331 -15.35 16.90 2.15
C MET A 331 -13.82 16.99 2.11
N LEU A 332 -13.26 18.19 1.94
CA LEU A 332 -11.81 18.42 2.03
C LEU A 332 -11.24 17.86 3.34
N GLY A 333 -11.87 18.14 4.48
CA GLY A 333 -11.42 17.63 5.78
C GLY A 333 -11.56 16.11 5.94
N ARG A 334 -12.51 15.50 5.22
CA ARG A 334 -12.73 14.04 5.23
C ARG A 334 -11.69 13.31 4.40
N VAL A 335 -11.51 13.71 3.14
CA VAL A 335 -10.58 13.06 2.21
C VAL A 335 -9.13 13.52 2.43
N SER A 336 -8.90 14.65 3.09
CA SER A 336 -7.56 15.19 3.34
C SER A 336 -7.35 15.64 4.78
N ARG A 337 -6.60 14.86 5.57
CA ARG A 337 -6.34 15.22 6.97
C ARG A 337 -5.33 16.37 7.10
N SER A 338 -4.12 16.15 6.60
CA SER A 338 -3.00 17.08 6.82
C SER A 338 -3.06 18.29 5.89
N PHE A 339 -3.47 18.13 4.62
CA PHE A 339 -3.54 19.25 3.69
C PHE A 339 -4.74 20.16 3.90
N ALA A 340 -5.87 19.67 4.42
CA ALA A 340 -7.04 20.53 4.68
C ALA A 340 -6.72 21.70 5.59
N ALA A 341 -5.96 21.46 6.66
CA ALA A 341 -5.55 22.50 7.59
C ALA A 341 -4.66 23.56 6.93
N VAL A 342 -3.88 23.18 5.93
CA VAL A 342 -2.95 24.08 5.24
C VAL A 342 -3.66 24.86 4.12
N ILE A 343 -4.58 24.21 3.40
CA ILE A 343 -5.43 24.86 2.38
C ILE A 343 -6.30 25.96 3.01
N ARG A 344 -6.85 25.71 4.20
CA ARG A 344 -7.67 26.69 4.94
C ARG A 344 -6.89 27.92 5.44
N GLN A 345 -5.56 27.89 5.40
CA GLN A 345 -4.69 29.02 5.76
C GLN A 345 -4.31 29.89 4.57
N LEU A 346 -4.68 29.49 3.34
CA LEU A 346 -4.45 30.30 2.15
C LEU A 346 -5.29 31.60 2.20
N PRO A 347 -4.83 32.65 1.50
CA PRO A 347 -5.60 33.87 1.34
C PRO A 347 -7.02 33.59 0.83
N PRO A 348 -8.06 34.32 1.30
CA PRO A 348 -9.46 34.06 0.93
C PRO A 348 -9.72 34.05 -0.58
N GLN A 349 -8.97 34.83 -1.36
CA GLN A 349 -9.07 34.93 -2.82
C GLN A 349 -8.63 33.65 -3.54
N LEU A 350 -7.80 32.82 -2.89
CA LEU A 350 -7.16 31.63 -3.45
C LEU A 350 -7.64 30.34 -2.79
N CYS A 351 -8.06 30.40 -1.52
CA CYS A 351 -8.42 29.25 -0.71
C CYS A 351 -9.48 28.35 -1.38
N MET A 352 -10.57 28.95 -1.89
CA MET A 352 -11.63 28.19 -2.56
C MET A 352 -11.17 27.59 -3.90
N ASP A 353 -10.31 28.29 -4.63
CA ASP A 353 -9.79 27.83 -5.93
C ASP A 353 -8.91 26.60 -5.73
N VAL A 354 -7.98 26.64 -4.77
CA VAL A 354 -7.11 25.51 -4.41
C VAL A 354 -7.89 24.36 -3.80
N LEU A 355 -8.91 24.65 -2.99
CA LEU A 355 -9.78 23.62 -2.42
C LEU A 355 -10.52 22.84 -3.50
N VAL A 356 -11.15 23.55 -4.44
CA VAL A 356 -11.86 22.92 -5.57
C VAL A 356 -10.87 22.17 -6.44
N PHE A 357 -9.71 22.77 -6.73
CA PHE A 357 -8.65 22.10 -7.48
C PHE A 357 -8.24 20.78 -6.84
N TYR A 358 -8.03 20.77 -5.52
CA TYR A 358 -7.71 19.56 -4.77
C TYR A 358 -8.80 18.49 -4.86
N LEU A 359 -10.08 18.85 -4.69
CA LEU A 359 -11.19 17.88 -4.77
C LEU A 359 -11.38 17.33 -6.18
N VAL A 360 -11.18 18.14 -7.22
CA VAL A 360 -11.24 17.70 -8.62
C VAL A 360 -10.15 16.66 -8.89
N LEU A 361 -8.91 16.95 -8.47
CA LEU A 361 -7.80 16.04 -8.66
C LEU A 361 -7.91 14.79 -7.78
N ARG A 362 -8.43 14.90 -6.56
CA ARG A 362 -8.72 13.74 -5.69
C ARG A 362 -9.75 12.81 -6.33
N ALA A 363 -10.79 13.34 -6.95
CA ALA A 363 -11.76 12.51 -7.66
C ALA A 363 -11.15 11.81 -8.88
N LEU A 364 -10.29 12.50 -9.64
CA LEU A 364 -9.56 11.89 -10.76
C LEU A 364 -8.61 10.77 -10.28
N ASP A 365 -7.86 11.02 -9.21
CA ASP A 365 -6.98 10.07 -8.52
C ASP A 365 -7.73 8.82 -8.08
N THR A 366 -8.91 8.98 -7.44
CA THR A 366 -9.75 7.84 -7.04
C THR A 366 -10.22 6.99 -8.23
N VAL A 367 -10.46 7.60 -9.40
CA VAL A 367 -10.80 6.88 -10.64
C VAL A 367 -9.60 6.11 -11.21
N GLU A 368 -8.40 6.68 -11.16
CA GLU A 368 -7.17 6.01 -11.56
C GLU A 368 -6.89 4.80 -10.66
N ASP A 369 -6.90 5.01 -9.35
CA ASP A 369 -6.50 4.07 -8.31
C ASP A 369 -7.43 2.85 -8.16
N ASP A 370 -8.70 2.96 -8.56
CA ASP A 370 -9.64 1.86 -8.43
C ASP A 370 -9.40 0.77 -9.49
N MET A 371 -8.79 -0.33 -9.07
CA MET A 371 -8.46 -1.47 -9.93
C MET A 371 -9.66 -2.39 -10.23
N THR A 372 -10.83 -2.14 -9.62
CA THR A 372 -11.98 -3.05 -9.65
C THR A 372 -13.25 -2.45 -10.24
N ALA A 373 -13.34 -1.11 -10.28
CA ALA A 373 -14.54 -0.40 -10.69
C ALA A 373 -14.88 -0.51 -12.19
N PHE A 374 -13.90 -0.78 -13.04
CA PHE A 374 -14.06 -0.76 -14.49
C PHE A 374 -14.01 -2.19 -15.05
N GLY A 375 -14.92 -2.51 -15.98
CA GLY A 375 -14.99 -3.82 -16.64
C GLY A 375 -13.85 -4.07 -17.62
N SER A 376 -13.21 -3.02 -18.11
CA SER A 376 -12.00 -3.08 -18.95
C SER A 376 -11.07 -1.88 -18.75
N PRO A 377 -9.77 -2.00 -19.08
CA PRO A 377 -8.84 -0.86 -19.10
C PRO A 377 -9.27 0.26 -20.05
N GLU A 378 -9.93 -0.06 -21.17
CA GLU A 378 -10.38 0.92 -22.16
C GLU A 378 -11.45 1.86 -21.60
N ASP A 379 -12.36 1.34 -20.79
CA ASP A 379 -13.41 2.14 -20.12
C ASP A 379 -12.78 3.13 -19.14
N LYS A 380 -11.78 2.68 -18.36
CA LYS A 380 -11.02 3.55 -17.46
C LYS A 380 -10.27 4.64 -18.23
N ILE A 381 -9.57 4.28 -19.31
CA ILE A 381 -8.84 5.20 -20.18
C ILE A 381 -9.77 6.27 -20.77
N HIS A 382 -10.94 5.86 -21.24
CA HIS A 382 -11.95 6.79 -21.75
C HIS A 382 -12.41 7.75 -20.65
N CYS A 383 -12.74 7.22 -19.48
CA CYS A 383 -13.16 8.00 -18.32
C CYS A 383 -12.11 9.06 -17.92
N LEU A 384 -10.85 8.66 -17.76
CA LEU A 384 -9.75 9.56 -17.38
C LEU A 384 -9.54 10.70 -18.40
N ARG A 385 -9.51 10.38 -19.70
CA ARG A 385 -9.34 11.38 -20.76
C ARG A 385 -10.53 12.34 -20.87
N ALA A 386 -11.74 11.82 -20.70
CA ALA A 386 -12.97 12.59 -20.82
C ALA A 386 -13.29 13.43 -19.58
N PHE A 387 -12.75 13.08 -18.40
CA PHE A 387 -13.12 13.63 -17.09
C PHE A 387 -13.23 15.18 -17.07
N HIS A 388 -12.23 15.88 -17.61
CA HIS A 388 -12.21 17.34 -17.64
C HIS A 388 -13.35 17.96 -18.48
N ALA A 389 -13.80 17.27 -19.54
CA ALA A 389 -14.80 17.77 -20.47
C ALA A 389 -16.21 17.33 -20.06
N THR A 390 -16.38 16.07 -19.70
CA THR A 390 -17.70 15.50 -19.38
C THR A 390 -18.05 15.77 -17.92
N VAL A 391 -17.23 15.31 -16.99
CA VAL A 391 -17.51 15.41 -15.55
C VAL A 391 -17.34 16.86 -15.08
N LEU A 392 -16.23 17.52 -15.37
CA LEU A 392 -16.00 18.87 -14.83
C LEU A 392 -16.82 19.96 -15.56
N VAL A 393 -16.77 20.00 -16.89
CA VAL A 393 -17.48 21.02 -17.70
C VAL A 393 -18.92 20.61 -18.03
N GLY A 394 -19.14 19.38 -18.49
CA GLY A 394 -20.45 18.89 -18.93
C GLY A 394 -21.50 18.86 -17.82
N LEU A 395 -21.15 18.46 -16.58
CA LEU A 395 -22.05 18.56 -15.43
C LEU A 395 -22.44 20.02 -15.14
N THR A 396 -21.51 20.95 -15.31
CA THR A 396 -21.74 22.38 -15.06
C THR A 396 -22.71 22.98 -16.09
N GLN A 397 -22.62 22.56 -17.35
CA GLN A 397 -23.40 23.13 -18.46
C GLN A 397 -24.78 22.48 -18.67
N ASN A 398 -24.91 21.16 -18.48
CA ASN A 398 -26.13 20.41 -18.84
C ASN A 398 -27.17 20.31 -17.72
N LEU A 399 -26.80 20.58 -16.46
CA LEU A 399 -27.67 20.39 -15.28
C LEU A 399 -27.92 21.72 -14.55
N GLY A 400 -28.22 22.78 -15.31
CA GLY A 400 -28.56 24.09 -14.75
C GLY A 400 -29.71 24.00 -13.73
N SER A 401 -29.41 24.35 -12.47
CA SER A 401 -30.30 24.68 -11.33
C SER A 401 -31.63 23.92 -11.13
N GLY A 402 -31.83 22.75 -11.72
CA GLY A 402 -33.07 21.98 -11.64
C GLY A 402 -33.14 21.04 -10.44
N GLY A 403 -33.34 21.58 -9.25
CA GLY A 403 -33.47 20.83 -7.97
C GLY A 403 -34.75 19.98 -7.82
N GLY A 404 -35.31 19.43 -8.91
CA GLY A 404 -36.50 18.57 -8.89
C GLY A 404 -36.16 17.07 -8.93
N LYS A 405 -37.12 16.20 -8.57
CA LYS A 405 -36.98 14.73 -8.60
C LYS A 405 -36.57 14.18 -9.99
N GLN A 406 -36.95 14.85 -11.09
CA GLN A 406 -36.52 14.51 -12.46
C GLN A 406 -35.06 14.88 -12.76
N GLY A 407 -34.52 15.94 -12.15
CA GLY A 407 -33.12 16.34 -12.31
C GLY A 407 -32.16 15.36 -11.64
N ARG A 408 -32.52 14.82 -10.47
CA ARG A 408 -31.68 13.88 -9.71
C ARG A 408 -31.46 12.54 -10.44
N ALA A 409 -32.50 11.95 -11.03
CA ALA A 409 -32.37 10.74 -11.84
C ALA A 409 -31.48 10.95 -13.09
N SER A 410 -31.50 12.15 -13.67
CA SER A 410 -30.61 12.51 -14.78
C SER A 410 -29.15 12.66 -14.33
N VAL A 411 -28.91 13.17 -13.12
CA VAL A 411 -27.56 13.28 -12.53
C VAL A 411 -27.01 11.89 -12.21
N ASP A 412 -27.78 11.03 -11.56
CA ASP A 412 -27.33 9.69 -11.18
C ASP A 412 -27.00 8.85 -12.43
N LYS A 413 -27.82 8.96 -13.48
CA LYS A 413 -27.53 8.33 -14.79
C LYS A 413 -26.26 8.88 -15.44
N PHE A 414 -26.02 10.20 -15.35
CA PHE A 414 -24.81 10.83 -15.88
C PHE A 414 -23.56 10.37 -15.12
N LEU A 415 -23.61 10.38 -13.78
CA LEU A 415 -22.51 9.95 -12.92
C LEU A 415 -22.18 8.47 -13.15
N THR A 416 -23.19 7.63 -13.30
CA THR A 416 -23.01 6.21 -13.64
C THR A 416 -22.34 6.06 -15.01
N ALA A 417 -22.81 6.80 -16.02
CA ALA A 417 -22.26 6.74 -17.38
C ALA A 417 -20.83 7.28 -17.49
N ASN A 418 -20.33 7.99 -16.49
CA ASN A 418 -18.97 8.55 -16.46
C ASN A 418 -18.11 7.92 -15.35
N GLY A 419 -18.43 6.71 -14.88
CA GLY A 419 -17.58 5.97 -13.94
C GLY A 419 -17.41 6.64 -12.57
N MET A 420 -18.44 7.34 -12.09
CA MET A 420 -18.40 8.05 -10.79
C MET A 420 -19.19 7.33 -9.69
N VAL A 421 -20.04 6.36 -10.06
CA VAL A 421 -20.88 5.62 -9.11
C VAL A 421 -20.25 4.27 -8.81
N GLY A 422 -20.10 3.96 -7.53
CA GLY A 422 -19.50 2.69 -7.10
C GLY A 422 -17.98 2.64 -7.19
N VAL A 423 -17.32 3.74 -7.54
CA VAL A 423 -15.87 3.87 -7.64
C VAL A 423 -15.29 4.43 -6.35
N GLY A 424 -14.20 3.83 -5.89
CA GLY A 424 -13.54 4.16 -4.63
C GLY A 424 -14.25 3.64 -3.38
N GLU A 425 -13.70 4.00 -2.22
CA GLU A 425 -14.19 3.60 -0.90
C GLU A 425 -14.42 4.78 0.04
N GLY A 426 -15.32 4.61 1.01
CA GLY A 426 -15.52 5.56 2.11
C GLY A 426 -15.83 7.00 1.66
N ASP A 427 -15.04 7.95 2.17
CA ASP A 427 -15.24 9.38 1.89
C ASP A 427 -14.90 9.76 0.42
N GLU A 428 -14.03 9.01 -0.25
CA GLU A 428 -13.66 9.27 -1.66
C GLU A 428 -14.76 8.84 -2.63
N ARG A 429 -15.38 7.68 -2.38
CA ARG A 429 -16.62 7.29 -3.06
C ARG A 429 -17.72 8.33 -2.86
N ALA A 430 -17.88 8.82 -1.62
CA ALA A 430 -18.87 9.85 -1.32
C ALA A 430 -18.58 11.18 -2.05
N LEU A 431 -17.31 11.50 -2.31
CA LEU A 431 -16.91 12.65 -3.13
C LEU A 431 -17.35 12.45 -4.60
N LEU A 432 -17.11 11.28 -5.19
CA LEU A 432 -17.49 10.96 -6.57
C LEU A 432 -19.02 10.95 -6.77
N GLU A 433 -19.76 10.30 -5.86
CA GLU A 433 -21.22 10.21 -5.92
C GLU A 433 -21.92 11.58 -5.73
N GLN A 434 -21.26 12.54 -5.08
CA GLN A 434 -21.77 13.90 -4.88
C GLN A 434 -20.97 14.96 -5.64
N PHE A 435 -20.24 14.55 -6.69
CA PHE A 435 -19.28 15.43 -7.36
C PHE A 435 -19.93 16.64 -8.04
N MET A 436 -21.23 16.57 -8.36
CA MET A 436 -22.01 17.73 -8.84
C MET A 436 -21.86 18.94 -7.91
N ARG A 437 -21.76 18.73 -6.59
CA ARG A 437 -21.60 19.85 -5.65
C ARG A 437 -20.25 20.54 -5.81
N VAL A 438 -19.20 19.80 -6.18
CA VAL A 438 -17.88 20.35 -6.50
C VAL A 438 -17.94 21.14 -7.81
N THR A 439 -18.59 20.60 -8.84
CA THR A 439 -18.70 21.27 -10.15
C THR A 439 -19.52 22.55 -10.09
N GLN A 440 -20.54 22.64 -9.22
CA GLN A 440 -21.26 23.90 -8.97
C GLN A 440 -20.36 24.99 -8.37
N VAL A 441 -19.50 24.63 -7.41
CA VAL A 441 -18.54 25.59 -6.84
C VAL A 441 -17.50 25.98 -7.89
N TYR A 442 -16.97 25.01 -8.64
CA TYR A 442 -16.08 25.23 -9.79
C TYR A 442 -16.69 26.24 -10.79
N GLY A 443 -17.97 26.07 -11.15
CA GLY A 443 -18.68 26.97 -12.05
C GLY A 443 -18.72 28.42 -11.57
N SER A 444 -18.65 28.66 -10.25
CA SER A 444 -18.65 29.99 -9.64
C SER A 444 -17.25 30.63 -9.50
N LEU A 445 -16.17 29.92 -9.84
CA LEU A 445 -14.81 30.46 -9.77
C LEU A 445 -14.52 31.41 -10.94
N ASN A 446 -13.48 32.23 -10.79
CA ASN A 446 -13.04 33.14 -11.85
C ASN A 446 -12.62 32.36 -13.11
N SER A 447 -12.79 32.97 -14.29
CA SER A 447 -12.58 32.31 -15.58
C SER A 447 -11.15 31.76 -15.74
N GLY A 448 -10.14 32.50 -15.30
CA GLY A 448 -8.75 32.06 -15.37
C GLY A 448 -8.51 30.80 -14.54
N SER A 449 -9.04 30.74 -13.31
CA SER A 449 -8.87 29.59 -12.42
C SER A 449 -9.64 28.37 -12.91
N ARG A 450 -10.84 28.57 -13.48
CA ARG A 450 -11.57 27.49 -14.16
C ARG A 450 -10.77 26.90 -15.33
N THR A 451 -10.12 27.76 -16.12
CA THR A 451 -9.26 27.33 -17.24
C THR A 451 -8.07 26.52 -16.74
N VAL A 452 -7.35 27.02 -15.72
CA VAL A 452 -6.20 26.32 -15.13
C VAL A 452 -6.59 24.94 -14.62
N ILE A 453 -7.64 24.86 -13.77
CA ILE A 453 -8.10 23.59 -13.19
C ILE A 453 -8.49 22.60 -14.29
N ARG A 454 -9.22 23.05 -15.32
CA ARG A 454 -9.64 22.20 -16.44
C ARG A 454 -8.46 21.67 -17.25
N GLU A 455 -7.51 22.53 -17.60
CA GLU A 455 -6.34 22.14 -18.40
C GLU A 455 -5.44 21.17 -17.64
N ILE A 456 -5.17 21.43 -16.36
CA ILE A 456 -4.40 20.49 -15.55
C ILE A 456 -5.14 19.16 -15.41
N THR A 457 -6.45 19.18 -15.14
CA THR A 457 -7.25 17.94 -15.07
C THR A 457 -7.21 17.15 -16.38
N ARG A 458 -7.24 17.84 -17.54
CA ARG A 458 -7.10 17.22 -18.86
C ARG A 458 -5.74 16.54 -19.01
N ASP A 459 -4.67 17.29 -18.72
CA ASP A 459 -3.30 16.83 -18.95
C ASP A 459 -2.93 15.69 -17.98
N MET A 460 -3.38 15.77 -16.72
CA MET A 460 -3.27 14.70 -15.74
C MET A 460 -4.04 13.46 -16.18
N GLY A 461 -5.31 13.60 -16.57
CA GLY A 461 -6.13 12.45 -17.01
C GLY A 461 -5.58 11.78 -18.27
N ALA A 462 -5.00 12.55 -19.19
CA ALA A 462 -4.30 12.01 -20.35
C ALA A 462 -3.03 11.23 -19.96
N GLY A 463 -2.24 11.78 -19.04
CA GLY A 463 -1.04 11.12 -18.51
C GLY A 463 -1.35 9.84 -17.75
N MET A 464 -2.30 9.87 -16.82
CA MET A 464 -2.77 8.67 -16.09
C MET A 464 -3.24 7.58 -17.06
N ALA A 465 -4.01 7.96 -18.09
CA ALA A 465 -4.48 7.01 -19.10
C ALA A 465 -3.33 6.39 -19.92
N GLU A 466 -2.23 7.10 -20.17
CA GLU A 466 -1.04 6.53 -20.80
C GLU A 466 -0.45 5.40 -19.94
N PHE A 467 -0.42 5.60 -18.63
CA PHE A 467 0.17 4.64 -17.67
C PHE A 467 -0.76 3.47 -17.35
N VAL A 468 -2.09 3.61 -17.48
CA VAL A 468 -3.04 2.47 -17.43
C VAL A 468 -2.80 1.47 -18.57
N SER A 469 -2.36 1.95 -19.74
CA SER A 469 -2.06 1.07 -20.89
C SER A 469 -0.71 0.34 -20.76
N LYS A 470 0.08 0.63 -19.74
CA LYS A 470 1.40 0.04 -19.52
C LYS A 470 1.31 -1.02 -18.42
N ASP A 471 2.15 -2.05 -18.54
CA ASP A 471 2.31 -3.02 -17.46
C ASP A 471 3.16 -2.39 -16.34
N LEU A 472 2.48 -1.95 -15.28
CA LEU A 472 3.10 -1.44 -14.06
C LEU A 472 3.18 -2.49 -12.95
N GLY A 473 2.91 -3.78 -13.23
CA GLY A 473 2.95 -4.84 -12.23
C GLY A 473 4.31 -4.97 -11.53
N GLN A 474 5.39 -4.49 -12.17
CA GLN A 474 6.74 -4.44 -11.62
C GLN A 474 7.35 -3.02 -11.59
N GLY A 475 6.51 -1.98 -11.65
CA GLY A 475 6.97 -0.59 -11.67
C GLY A 475 7.24 -0.06 -13.07
N THR A 476 7.68 1.21 -13.15
CA THR A 476 8.06 1.83 -14.44
C THR A 476 9.33 1.20 -14.98
N ALA A 477 9.56 1.24 -16.29
CA ALA A 477 10.73 0.60 -16.89
C ALA A 477 12.03 1.35 -16.55
N THR A 478 12.02 2.68 -16.73
CA THR A 478 13.21 3.54 -16.59
C THR A 478 13.02 4.64 -15.55
N LEU A 479 14.11 5.28 -15.16
CA LEU A 479 14.05 6.48 -14.31
C LEU A 479 13.39 7.67 -15.03
N GLU A 480 13.51 7.76 -16.34
CA GLU A 480 12.84 8.77 -17.17
C GLU A 480 11.32 8.58 -17.13
N GLU A 481 10.85 7.34 -17.28
CA GLU A 481 9.43 7.02 -17.19
C GLU A 481 8.89 7.23 -15.77
N TYR A 482 9.68 6.92 -14.74
CA TYR A 482 9.35 7.25 -13.35
C TYR A 482 9.16 8.77 -13.14
N ASN A 483 10.06 9.58 -13.71
CA ASN A 483 9.96 11.03 -13.68
C ASN A 483 8.74 11.53 -14.45
N LEU A 484 8.42 10.92 -15.59
CA LEU A 484 7.26 11.25 -16.41
C LEU A 484 5.94 10.91 -15.69
N TYR A 485 5.86 9.75 -15.04
CA TYR A 485 4.72 9.41 -14.18
C TYR A 485 4.54 10.46 -13.08
N CYS A 486 5.62 10.77 -12.34
CA CYS A 486 5.59 11.79 -11.30
C CYS A 486 5.22 13.18 -11.83
N HIS A 487 5.62 13.52 -13.05
CA HIS A 487 5.22 14.75 -13.73
C HIS A 487 3.71 14.80 -13.92
N TYR A 488 3.11 13.74 -14.47
CA TYR A 488 1.67 13.70 -14.70
C TYR A 488 0.87 13.77 -13.40
N VAL A 489 1.20 12.97 -12.38
CA VAL A 489 0.34 12.88 -11.19
C VAL A 489 0.61 13.96 -10.13
N ALA A 490 1.77 14.64 -10.17
CA ALA A 490 2.14 15.64 -9.17
C ALA A 490 2.85 16.88 -9.70
N GLY A 491 3.70 16.74 -10.72
CA GLY A 491 4.39 17.87 -11.36
C GLY A 491 3.40 18.89 -11.94
N LEU A 492 2.40 18.40 -12.68
CA LEU A 492 1.29 19.21 -13.20
C LEU A 492 0.48 19.89 -12.09
N VAL A 493 0.37 19.28 -10.89
CA VAL A 493 -0.27 19.91 -9.74
C VAL A 493 0.51 21.13 -9.27
N GLY A 494 1.85 21.03 -9.19
CA GLY A 494 2.72 22.17 -8.89
C GLY A 494 2.60 23.30 -9.92
N GLN A 495 2.53 22.96 -11.20
CA GLN A 495 2.31 23.91 -12.29
C GLN A 495 0.92 24.58 -12.19
N GLY A 496 -0.12 23.79 -11.93
CA GLY A 496 -1.49 24.27 -11.72
C GLY A 496 -1.60 25.24 -10.55
N LEU A 497 -1.03 24.90 -9.39
CA LEU A 497 -0.97 25.78 -8.23
C LEU A 497 -0.25 27.09 -8.55
N SER A 498 0.92 27.03 -9.20
CA SER A 498 1.67 28.24 -9.58
C SER A 498 0.86 29.15 -10.50
N ARG A 499 0.13 28.58 -11.45
CA ARG A 499 -0.78 29.33 -12.34
C ARG A 499 -1.96 29.91 -11.58
N LEU A 500 -2.54 29.19 -10.61
CA LEU A 500 -3.61 29.72 -9.75
C LEU A 500 -3.12 30.89 -8.90
N PHE A 501 -1.91 30.83 -8.34
CA PHE A 501 -1.33 31.93 -7.56
C PHE A 501 -1.20 33.20 -8.41
N ALA A 502 -0.73 33.06 -9.65
CA ALA A 502 -0.60 34.16 -10.60
C ALA A 502 -1.97 34.72 -11.06
N VAL A 503 -2.92 33.84 -11.42
CA VAL A 503 -4.24 34.25 -11.94
C VAL A 503 -5.09 34.93 -10.88
N THR A 504 -5.01 34.47 -9.62
CA THR A 504 -5.68 35.10 -8.48
C THR A 504 -4.96 36.36 -7.98
N GLN A 505 -3.80 36.68 -8.55
CA GLN A 505 -2.95 37.82 -8.21
C GLN A 505 -2.48 37.83 -6.74
N VAL A 506 -2.46 36.66 -6.09
CA VAL A 506 -1.87 36.49 -4.77
C VAL A 506 -0.34 36.50 -4.86
N GLU A 507 0.20 35.98 -5.96
CA GLU A 507 1.63 36.02 -6.29
C GLU A 507 1.89 36.75 -7.60
N LEU A 508 3.15 37.14 -7.82
CA LEU A 508 3.55 37.78 -9.06
C LEU A 508 3.43 36.81 -10.25
N PRO A 509 3.05 37.29 -11.46
CA PRO A 509 2.95 36.44 -12.65
C PRO A 509 4.21 35.65 -12.98
N GLY A 510 5.39 36.15 -12.56
CA GLY A 510 6.68 35.47 -12.73
C GLY A 510 6.74 34.07 -12.10
N ILE A 511 5.96 33.78 -11.05
CA ILE A 511 5.90 32.45 -10.44
C ILE A 511 5.39 31.39 -11.43
N ALA A 512 4.61 31.81 -12.44
CA ALA A 512 4.11 30.95 -13.50
C ALA A 512 5.07 30.83 -14.70
N SER A 513 6.28 31.41 -14.64
CA SER A 513 7.27 31.34 -15.73
C SER A 513 8.24 30.17 -15.60
N ARG A 514 8.47 29.67 -14.38
CA ARG A 514 9.38 28.56 -14.07
C ARG A 514 8.62 27.27 -13.74
N MET A 515 7.93 26.74 -14.74
CA MET A 515 7.15 25.50 -14.63
C MET A 515 8.02 24.27 -14.38
N ASP A 516 9.31 24.35 -14.71
CA ASP A 516 10.35 23.37 -14.35
C ASP A 516 10.51 23.26 -12.82
N LEU A 517 10.64 24.39 -12.13
CA LEU A 517 10.75 24.41 -10.66
C LEU A 517 9.45 23.96 -9.99
N ALA A 518 8.31 24.40 -10.53
CA ALA A 518 7.00 23.95 -10.07
C ALA A 518 6.81 22.43 -10.24
N ASN A 519 7.35 21.88 -11.33
CA ASN A 519 7.38 20.45 -11.56
C ASN A 519 8.25 19.73 -10.51
N SER A 520 9.47 20.22 -10.24
CA SER A 520 10.37 19.65 -9.23
C SER A 520 9.74 19.64 -7.83
N MET A 521 8.98 20.69 -7.47
CA MET A 521 8.20 20.73 -6.22
C MET A 521 7.18 19.58 -6.13
N GLY A 522 6.50 19.24 -7.23
CA GLY A 522 5.57 18.12 -7.30
C GLY A 522 6.27 16.76 -7.27
N LEU A 523 7.33 16.60 -8.07
CA LEU A 523 8.13 15.38 -8.11
C LEU A 523 8.72 15.04 -6.73
N PHE A 524 9.21 16.01 -5.97
CA PHE A 524 9.81 15.73 -4.66
C PHE A 524 8.79 15.13 -3.68
N LEU A 525 7.55 15.63 -3.70
CA LEU A 525 6.46 15.10 -2.89
C LEU A 525 6.05 13.69 -3.37
N GLN A 526 5.90 13.51 -4.68
CA GLN A 526 5.43 12.24 -5.25
C GLN A 526 6.45 11.12 -5.08
N LYS A 527 7.72 11.38 -5.40
CA LYS A 527 8.80 10.41 -5.18
C LYS A 527 8.88 10.01 -3.71
N THR A 528 8.70 10.96 -2.80
CA THR A 528 8.69 10.65 -1.36
C THR A 528 7.52 9.73 -0.97
N ASN A 529 6.32 9.95 -1.51
CA ASN A 529 5.18 9.08 -1.26
C ASN A 529 5.41 7.69 -1.84
N ILE A 530 5.80 7.58 -3.12
CA ILE A 530 6.10 6.30 -3.78
C ILE A 530 7.20 5.51 -3.04
N ILE A 531 8.24 6.19 -2.56
CA ILE A 531 9.28 5.54 -1.76
C ILE A 531 8.69 5.03 -0.44
N ARG A 532 7.93 5.86 0.28
CA ARG A 532 7.35 5.51 1.60
C ARG A 532 6.32 4.39 1.50
N ASP A 533 5.54 4.35 0.44
CA ASP A 533 4.36 3.51 0.31
C ASP A 533 4.65 2.19 -0.43
N TYR A 534 5.93 1.90 -0.75
CA TYR A 534 6.40 0.68 -1.42
C TYR A 534 5.58 -0.58 -1.11
N LEU A 535 5.46 -0.96 0.17
CA LEU A 535 4.81 -2.22 0.55
C LEU A 535 3.28 -2.13 0.46
N GLU A 536 2.72 -0.93 0.71
CA GLU A 536 1.29 -0.67 0.58
C GLU A 536 0.85 -0.74 -0.88
N ASP A 537 1.61 -0.09 -1.78
CA ASP A 537 1.39 -0.16 -3.22
C ASP A 537 1.52 -1.59 -3.73
N TYR A 538 2.60 -2.29 -3.37
CA TYR A 538 2.85 -3.65 -3.85
C TYR A 538 1.78 -4.64 -3.40
N VAL A 539 1.29 -4.52 -2.16
CA VAL A 539 0.19 -5.36 -1.65
C VAL A 539 -1.15 -5.05 -2.33
N ASP A 540 -1.35 -3.81 -2.78
CA ASP A 540 -2.52 -3.39 -3.54
C ASP A 540 -2.41 -3.71 -5.05
N GLY A 541 -1.36 -4.43 -5.46
CA GLY A 541 -1.14 -4.81 -6.86
C GLY A 541 -0.61 -3.66 -7.73
N ARG A 542 -0.07 -2.61 -7.11
CA ARG A 542 0.53 -1.45 -7.77
C ARG A 542 2.03 -1.45 -7.56
N ALA A 543 2.80 -1.06 -8.57
CA ALA A 543 4.21 -0.83 -8.40
C ALA A 543 4.64 0.40 -9.21
N PHE A 544 5.53 1.20 -8.62
CA PHE A 544 5.98 2.47 -9.21
C PHE A 544 7.49 2.64 -9.18
N TRP A 545 8.23 1.81 -8.43
CA TRP A 545 9.69 1.90 -8.38
C TRP A 545 10.29 1.55 -9.75
N PRO A 546 11.24 2.33 -10.28
CA PRO A 546 11.78 2.10 -11.62
C PRO A 546 12.61 0.82 -11.68
N ALA A 547 12.30 -0.07 -12.63
CA ALA A 547 12.97 -1.34 -12.88
C ALA A 547 14.45 -1.19 -13.15
N GLU A 548 14.83 -0.15 -13.89
CA GLU A 548 16.23 0.23 -14.07
C GLU A 548 17.00 0.35 -12.74
N VAL A 549 16.35 0.81 -11.66
CA VAL A 549 16.99 0.93 -10.33
C VAL A 549 16.86 -0.37 -9.55
N TRP A 550 15.64 -0.87 -9.33
CA TRP A 550 15.46 -1.99 -8.41
C TRP A 550 16.03 -3.32 -8.92
N LYS A 551 16.12 -3.54 -10.25
CA LYS A 551 16.75 -4.73 -10.83
C LYS A 551 18.25 -4.82 -10.55
N LYS A 552 18.92 -3.69 -10.24
CA LYS A 552 20.33 -3.71 -9.77
C LYS A 552 20.47 -4.42 -8.43
N HIS A 553 19.41 -4.48 -7.64
CA HIS A 553 19.41 -4.96 -6.26
C HIS A 553 18.60 -6.26 -6.06
N ALA A 554 17.48 -6.45 -6.76
CA ALA A 554 16.63 -7.65 -6.72
C ALA A 554 17.03 -8.68 -7.80
N VAL A 555 18.19 -9.31 -7.61
CA VAL A 555 18.82 -10.14 -8.65
C VAL A 555 18.43 -11.62 -8.63
N LYS A 556 17.73 -12.12 -7.60
CA LYS A 556 17.48 -13.57 -7.47
C LYS A 556 16.23 -14.02 -8.22
N THR A 557 15.15 -13.27 -8.08
CA THR A 557 13.84 -13.57 -8.69
C THR A 557 13.51 -12.62 -9.83
N GLY A 558 14.17 -11.45 -9.89
CA GLY A 558 13.92 -10.44 -10.91
C GLY A 558 12.58 -9.71 -10.74
N LEU A 559 11.96 -9.79 -9.56
CA LEU A 559 10.68 -9.14 -9.22
C LEU A 559 10.86 -8.09 -8.12
N LEU A 560 10.09 -7.00 -8.19
CA LEU A 560 10.17 -5.90 -7.22
C LEU A 560 9.83 -6.35 -5.79
N GLY A 561 8.93 -7.32 -5.62
CA GLY A 561 8.52 -7.87 -4.33
C GLY A 561 9.64 -8.58 -3.55
N GLU A 562 10.73 -8.95 -4.23
CA GLU A 562 11.90 -9.56 -3.62
C GLU A 562 12.52 -8.69 -2.52
N LEU A 563 12.40 -7.37 -2.62
CA LEU A 563 12.94 -6.42 -1.65
C LEU A 563 12.20 -6.48 -0.29
N ALA A 564 10.98 -7.02 -0.25
CA ALA A 564 10.23 -7.25 0.99
C ALA A 564 10.74 -8.47 1.79
N LEU A 565 11.52 -9.36 1.16
CA LEU A 565 11.99 -10.59 1.78
C LEU A 565 13.10 -10.32 2.83
N PRO A 566 13.00 -10.85 4.07
CA PRO A 566 13.98 -10.59 5.13
C PRO A 566 15.43 -10.95 4.76
N GLN A 567 15.64 -11.99 3.97
CA GLN A 567 16.97 -12.41 3.49
C GLN A 567 17.63 -11.39 2.55
N ASN A 568 16.85 -10.48 1.97
CA ASN A 568 17.31 -9.47 1.02
C ASN A 568 17.39 -8.08 1.65
N ALA A 569 17.28 -7.95 2.98
CA ALA A 569 17.22 -6.66 3.68
C ALA A 569 18.36 -5.70 3.30
N ARG A 570 19.57 -6.23 3.04
CA ARG A 570 20.72 -5.40 2.62
C ARG A 570 20.53 -4.83 1.21
N ALA A 571 20.08 -5.65 0.26
CA ALA A 571 19.80 -5.21 -1.11
C ALA A 571 18.60 -4.25 -1.17
N ALA A 572 17.56 -4.54 -0.38
CA ALA A 572 16.40 -3.67 -0.20
C ALA A 572 16.81 -2.28 0.30
N ARG A 573 17.65 -2.20 1.34
CA ARG A 573 18.17 -0.91 1.83
C ARG A 573 19.05 -0.19 0.80
N ALA A 574 19.88 -0.91 0.05
CA ALA A 574 20.68 -0.31 -1.02
C ALA A 574 19.82 0.32 -2.13
N CYS A 575 18.77 -0.39 -2.56
CA CYS A 575 17.78 0.13 -3.51
C CYS A 575 17.05 1.36 -2.96
N LEU A 576 16.61 1.30 -1.71
CA LEU A 576 15.96 2.42 -1.03
C LEU A 576 16.88 3.64 -0.96
N ASN A 577 18.16 3.44 -0.61
CA ASN A 577 19.13 4.52 -0.50
C ASN A 577 19.38 5.20 -1.86
N GLU A 578 19.38 4.44 -2.96
CA GLU A 578 19.49 4.98 -4.32
C GLU A 578 18.28 5.86 -4.68
N LEU A 579 17.06 5.40 -4.41
CA LEU A 579 15.83 6.17 -4.69
C LEU A 579 15.68 7.41 -3.78
N VAL A 580 16.06 7.31 -2.50
CA VAL A 580 16.09 8.48 -1.61
C VAL A 580 17.12 9.50 -2.12
N THR A 581 18.28 9.04 -2.58
CA THR A 581 19.32 9.92 -3.14
C THR A 581 18.81 10.65 -4.38
N ASP A 582 18.14 9.94 -5.28
CA ASP A 582 17.47 10.51 -6.46
C ASP A 582 16.43 11.58 -6.08
N ALA A 583 15.60 11.32 -5.06
CA ALA A 583 14.62 12.31 -4.59
C ALA A 583 15.29 13.57 -4.00
N LEU A 584 16.40 13.43 -3.27
CA LEU A 584 17.11 14.56 -2.65
C LEU A 584 17.70 15.54 -3.68
N GLU A 585 17.90 15.12 -4.93
CA GLU A 585 18.41 15.99 -6.00
C GLU A 585 17.43 17.11 -6.37
N LEU A 586 16.15 17.00 -5.97
CA LEU A 586 15.11 18.01 -6.21
C LEU A 586 15.09 19.14 -5.18
N ILE A 587 15.81 19.02 -4.06
CA ILE A 587 15.82 20.04 -3.00
C ILE A 587 16.30 21.43 -3.49
N PRO A 588 17.35 21.56 -4.33
CA PRO A 588 17.78 22.86 -4.85
C PRO A 588 16.67 23.59 -5.61
N ASP A 589 15.97 22.89 -6.50
CA ASP A 589 14.84 23.45 -7.25
C ASP A 589 13.69 23.84 -6.33
N CYS A 590 13.42 23.02 -5.29
CA CYS A 590 12.43 23.38 -4.28
C CYS A 590 12.80 24.68 -3.55
N LEU A 591 14.08 24.89 -3.22
CA LEU A 591 14.54 26.14 -2.61
C LEU A 591 14.40 27.33 -3.57
N GLU A 592 14.79 27.16 -4.83
CA GLU A 592 14.69 28.21 -5.86
C GLU A 592 13.23 28.59 -6.16
N TYR A 593 12.32 27.61 -6.15
CA TYR A 593 10.89 27.88 -6.23
C TYR A 593 10.42 28.70 -5.02
N MET A 594 10.79 28.28 -3.80
CA MET A 594 10.35 28.94 -2.57
C MET A 594 10.94 30.35 -2.40
N ASP A 595 12.08 30.65 -3.02
CA ASP A 595 12.69 32.00 -3.04
C ASP A 595 11.84 33.00 -3.88
N GLN A 596 10.89 32.52 -4.69
CA GLN A 596 9.97 33.35 -5.50
C GLN A 596 8.61 33.61 -4.83
N VAL A 597 8.27 32.89 -3.77
CA VAL A 597 6.96 32.98 -3.09
C VAL A 597 6.98 34.13 -2.10
N LEU A 598 6.05 35.08 -2.24
CA LEU A 598 6.03 36.31 -1.46
C LEU A 598 4.95 36.31 -0.37
N ASP A 599 3.79 35.72 -0.63
CA ASP A 599 2.70 35.68 0.34
C ASP A 599 2.98 34.66 1.45
N ASP A 600 2.81 35.06 2.70
CA ASP A 600 3.08 34.22 3.88
C ASP A 600 2.18 32.97 3.93
N GLY A 601 0.93 33.08 3.45
CA GLY A 601 -0.03 31.98 3.42
C GLY A 601 0.35 30.96 2.35
N VAL A 602 0.67 31.43 1.14
CA VAL A 602 1.18 30.60 0.04
C VAL A 602 2.53 29.96 0.42
N PHE A 603 3.43 30.71 1.05
CA PHE A 603 4.71 30.19 1.51
C PHE A 603 4.52 29.02 2.48
N LYS A 604 3.66 29.17 3.51
CA LYS A 604 3.35 28.08 4.43
C LYS A 604 2.73 26.89 3.71
N PHE A 605 1.80 27.16 2.79
CA PHE A 605 1.15 26.14 1.99
C PHE A 605 2.13 25.30 1.17
N CYS A 606 3.11 25.94 0.53
CA CYS A 606 4.14 25.25 -0.23
C CYS A 606 5.20 24.62 0.67
N ALA A 607 5.67 25.31 1.72
CA ALA A 607 6.79 24.86 2.56
C ALA A 607 6.48 23.63 3.43
N ILE A 608 5.27 23.55 4.00
CA ILE A 608 4.90 22.50 4.96
C ILE A 608 4.99 21.10 4.34
N PRO A 609 4.37 20.82 3.16
CA PRO A 609 4.51 19.52 2.50
C PRO A 609 5.96 19.16 2.21
N GLN A 610 6.79 20.13 1.77
CA GLN A 610 8.18 19.87 1.40
C GLN A 610 9.04 19.48 2.60
N VAL A 611 8.90 20.16 3.75
CA VAL A 611 9.63 19.75 4.97
C VAL A 611 9.13 18.41 5.52
N MET A 612 7.85 18.10 5.34
CA MET A 612 7.30 16.79 5.72
C MET A 612 7.87 15.68 4.82
N ALA A 613 8.01 15.93 3.52
CA ALA A 613 8.62 15.00 2.58
C ALA A 613 10.09 14.74 2.95
N ALA A 614 10.91 15.79 3.12
CA ALA A 614 12.30 15.63 3.53
C ALA A 614 12.45 14.92 4.89
N ALA A 615 11.59 15.22 5.87
CA ALA A 615 11.60 14.52 7.15
C ALA A 615 11.21 13.04 7.01
N THR A 616 10.30 12.71 6.09
CA THR A 616 9.88 11.34 5.78
C THR A 616 11.02 10.56 5.12
N LEU A 617 11.67 11.15 4.10
CA LEU A 617 12.86 10.57 3.47
C LEU A 617 13.96 10.28 4.50
N ALA A 618 14.18 11.20 5.44
CA ALA A 618 15.10 10.95 6.55
C ALA A 618 14.65 9.76 7.41
N GLU A 619 13.37 9.61 7.76
CA GLU A 619 12.93 8.45 8.56
C GLU A 619 13.08 7.11 7.83
N VAL A 620 12.89 7.07 6.51
CA VAL A 620 12.98 5.82 5.72
C VAL A 620 14.40 5.50 5.28
N TYR A 621 15.31 6.48 5.18
CA TYR A 621 16.69 6.23 4.74
C TYR A 621 17.41 5.16 5.59
N ASP A 622 18.00 4.17 4.91
CA ASP A 622 18.64 2.98 5.50
C ASP A 622 17.76 2.23 6.53
N SER A 623 16.43 2.27 6.37
CA SER A 623 15.47 1.66 7.31
C SER A 623 14.85 0.38 6.75
N GLU A 624 15.03 -0.74 7.45
CA GLU A 624 14.34 -2.00 7.12
C GLU A 624 12.82 -1.93 7.34
N ARG A 625 12.35 -0.96 8.12
CA ARG A 625 10.92 -0.84 8.47
C ARG A 625 10.07 -0.59 7.23
N LEU A 626 10.60 0.08 6.21
CA LEU A 626 9.87 0.35 4.98
C LEU A 626 9.36 -0.94 4.31
N PHE A 627 10.17 -2.00 4.34
CA PHE A 627 9.89 -3.27 3.67
C PHE A 627 9.01 -4.21 4.49
N ARG A 628 8.62 -3.80 5.70
CA ARG A 628 7.84 -4.63 6.63
C ARG A 628 6.54 -3.96 7.07
N GLY A 629 6.35 -2.68 6.75
CA GLY A 629 5.31 -1.88 7.37
C GLY A 629 5.23 -0.46 6.82
N VAL A 630 4.17 0.27 7.21
CA VAL A 630 4.04 1.70 6.88
C VAL A 630 4.86 2.52 7.87
N VAL A 631 5.78 3.34 7.35
CA VAL A 631 6.58 4.27 8.13
C VAL A 631 5.91 5.65 8.12
N LYS A 632 5.48 6.12 9.30
CA LYS A 632 4.87 7.45 9.46
C LYS A 632 5.67 8.35 10.37
N LEU A 633 5.64 9.65 10.06
CA LEU A 633 6.04 10.67 11.01
C LEU A 633 5.13 10.65 12.23
N ARG A 634 5.74 10.73 13.43
CA ARG A 634 5.01 10.92 14.68
C ARG A 634 4.19 12.20 14.62
N LYS A 635 2.99 12.19 15.20
CA LYS A 635 2.07 13.35 15.21
C LYS A 635 2.73 14.60 15.80
N GLY A 636 3.44 14.47 16.93
CA GLY A 636 4.13 15.60 17.56
C GLY A 636 5.23 16.20 16.68
N ARG A 637 6.03 15.35 16.03
CA ARG A 637 7.00 15.78 15.01
C ARG A 637 6.35 16.47 13.81
N ALA A 638 5.26 15.92 13.27
CA ALA A 638 4.53 16.54 12.16
C ALA A 638 4.02 17.94 12.55
N VAL A 639 3.43 18.08 13.73
CA VAL A 639 3.01 19.38 14.28
C VAL A 639 4.18 20.35 14.44
N LYS A 640 5.32 19.87 14.97
CA LYS A 640 6.54 20.69 15.11
C LYS A 640 7.00 21.22 13.75
N LEU A 641 6.98 20.40 12.70
CA LEU A 641 7.30 20.82 11.34
C LEU A 641 6.33 21.91 10.88
N ILE A 642 5.02 21.67 10.95
CA ILE A 642 3.96 22.63 10.57
C ILE A 642 4.17 24.00 11.25
N LEU A 643 4.41 24.01 12.56
CA LEU A 643 4.53 25.24 13.35
C LEU A 643 5.83 26.02 13.09
N SER A 644 6.87 25.38 12.55
CA SER A 644 8.21 25.96 12.52
C SER A 644 8.89 25.97 11.14
N SER A 645 8.15 25.64 10.07
CA SER A 645 8.59 25.72 8.68
C SER A 645 8.01 26.89 7.89
N GLY A 646 7.13 27.70 8.50
CA GLY A 646 6.44 28.81 7.82
C GLY A 646 7.28 30.04 7.49
N THR A 647 8.61 29.93 7.51
CA THR A 647 9.54 31.02 7.10
C THR A 647 10.70 30.42 6.30
N PRO A 648 11.39 31.21 5.44
CA PRO A 648 12.57 30.74 4.71
C PRO A 648 13.66 30.13 5.60
N HIS A 649 13.91 30.74 6.76
CA HIS A 649 14.82 30.20 7.77
C HIS A 649 14.32 28.87 8.35
N GLY A 650 13.04 28.77 8.68
CA GLY A 650 12.42 27.56 9.19
C GLY A 650 12.49 26.39 8.20
N LEU A 651 12.13 26.65 6.94
CA LEU A 651 12.24 25.72 5.82
C LEU A 651 13.69 25.20 5.67
N ALA A 652 14.65 26.11 5.50
CA ALA A 652 16.06 25.74 5.32
C ALA A 652 16.62 24.95 6.50
N ARG A 653 16.24 25.31 7.73
CA ARG A 653 16.65 24.59 8.94
C ARG A 653 16.14 23.15 8.96
N HIS A 654 14.90 22.90 8.55
CA HIS A 654 14.32 21.56 8.53
C HIS A 654 14.88 20.69 7.40
N PHE A 655 15.07 21.25 6.21
CA PHE A 655 15.83 20.57 5.14
C PHE A 655 17.24 20.22 5.60
N ARG A 656 17.95 21.16 6.23
CA ARG A 656 19.30 20.92 6.75
C ARG A 656 19.30 19.81 7.79
N ALA A 657 18.31 19.76 8.67
CA ALA A 657 18.18 18.72 9.68
C ALA A 657 17.96 17.33 9.04
N ALA A 658 17.08 17.23 8.03
CA ALA A 658 16.83 16.01 7.29
C ALA A 658 18.08 15.52 6.55
N VAL A 659 18.71 16.39 5.74
CA VAL A 659 19.93 16.07 4.98
C VAL A 659 21.06 15.67 5.91
N ARG A 660 21.26 16.38 7.03
CA ARG A 660 22.29 16.01 8.03
C ARG A 660 22.02 14.63 8.64
N SER A 661 20.76 14.32 8.94
CA SER A 661 20.37 13.02 9.49
C SER A 661 20.66 11.86 8.53
N ILE A 662 20.47 12.08 7.22
CA ILE A 662 20.80 11.13 6.17
C ILE A 662 22.33 10.99 6.04
N ALA A 663 23.04 12.12 5.94
CA ALA A 663 24.51 12.16 5.82
C ALA A 663 25.22 11.39 6.94
N GLN A 664 24.71 11.45 8.17
CA GLN A 664 25.25 10.74 9.33
C GLN A 664 25.00 9.22 9.31
N ARG A 665 24.04 8.74 8.52
CA ARG A 665 23.64 7.33 8.44
C ARG A 665 24.09 6.62 7.17
N VAL A 666 24.74 7.30 6.22
CA VAL A 666 25.18 6.70 4.96
C VAL A 666 26.14 5.52 5.22
N PRO A 667 25.74 4.27 4.93
CA PRO A 667 26.58 3.10 5.19
C PRO A 667 27.88 3.15 4.36
N ARG A 668 28.96 2.58 4.88
CA ARG A 668 30.25 2.55 4.15
C ARG A 668 30.21 1.67 2.90
N ASN A 669 29.46 0.57 2.97
CA ASN A 669 29.39 -0.46 1.93
C ASN A 669 28.10 -0.36 1.09
N ASP A 670 27.47 0.81 1.07
CA ASP A 670 26.28 1.08 0.25
C ASP A 670 26.71 1.50 -1.18
N PRO A 671 26.11 0.94 -2.24
CA PRO A 671 26.50 1.27 -3.62
C PRO A 671 26.33 2.76 -3.98
N SER A 672 25.37 3.43 -3.37
CA SER A 672 25.09 4.86 -3.58
C SER A 672 25.81 5.76 -2.57
N ALA A 673 26.69 5.22 -1.70
CA ALA A 673 27.27 5.96 -0.59
C ALA A 673 28.03 7.23 -1.02
N GLU A 674 28.84 7.14 -2.08
CA GLU A 674 29.63 8.27 -2.58
C GLU A 674 28.72 9.37 -3.15
N ARG A 675 27.78 9.00 -4.04
CA ARG A 675 26.78 9.92 -4.59
C ARG A 675 25.97 10.59 -3.48
N THR A 676 25.52 9.81 -2.49
CA THR A 676 24.72 10.32 -1.37
C THR A 676 25.51 11.34 -0.54
N ARG A 677 26.78 11.03 -0.18
CA ARG A 677 27.62 11.95 0.61
C ARG A 677 27.91 13.23 -0.16
N ALA A 678 28.33 13.12 -1.42
CA ALA A 678 28.61 14.28 -2.26
C ALA A 678 27.37 15.19 -2.42
N LEU A 679 26.19 14.60 -2.62
CA LEU A 679 24.93 15.34 -2.66
C LEU A 679 24.63 16.01 -1.32
N CYS A 680 24.72 15.28 -0.21
CA CYS A 680 24.49 15.82 1.13
C CYS A 680 25.41 16.98 1.45
N ASP A 681 26.70 16.89 1.12
CA ASP A 681 27.67 17.97 1.37
C ASP A 681 27.33 19.24 0.57
N ARG A 682 26.99 19.08 -0.72
CA ARG A 682 26.52 20.19 -1.56
C ARG A 682 25.25 20.84 -0.99
N LEU A 683 24.26 20.03 -0.60
CA LEU A 683 23.01 20.53 0.00
C LEU A 683 23.25 21.22 1.34
N LEU A 684 24.10 20.66 2.20
CA LEU A 684 24.44 21.26 3.49
C LEU A 684 25.18 22.60 3.30
N ALA A 685 26.02 22.72 2.28
CA ALA A 685 26.66 23.99 1.93
C ALA A 685 25.63 25.02 1.45
N ALA A 686 24.72 24.64 0.55
CA ALA A 686 23.67 25.51 0.02
C ALA A 686 22.63 25.96 1.07
N LEU A 687 22.36 25.12 2.08
CA LEU A 687 21.42 25.41 3.16
C LEU A 687 22.05 26.21 4.32
N ALA A 688 23.37 26.15 4.50
CA ALA A 688 24.07 26.82 5.59
C ALA A 688 23.79 28.34 5.68
N PRO A 689 23.91 29.15 4.61
CA PRO A 689 23.69 30.60 4.69
C PRO A 689 22.23 30.93 5.03
N ARG A 690 21.27 30.11 4.57
CA ARG A 690 19.83 30.27 4.83
C ARG A 690 19.44 29.93 6.28
N CYS A 691 20.31 29.27 7.03
CA CYS A 691 20.09 28.87 8.43
C CYS A 691 20.59 29.89 9.47
N VAL A 692 21.06 31.07 9.06
CA VAL A 692 21.40 32.15 10.00
C VAL A 692 20.10 32.85 10.40
N ALA A 693 19.76 32.85 11.69
CA ALA A 693 18.55 33.53 12.15
C ALA A 693 18.72 35.06 12.01
N PRO A 694 17.71 35.81 11.54
CA PRO A 694 17.74 37.26 11.63
C PRO A 694 17.84 37.69 13.10
N ARG A 695 18.64 38.73 13.39
CA ARG A 695 18.75 39.29 14.75
C ARG A 695 17.35 39.73 15.22
N ALA A 696 16.85 39.15 16.31
CA ALA A 696 15.61 39.60 16.92
C ALA A 696 15.77 41.07 17.39
N PRO A 697 14.78 41.95 17.19
CA PRO A 697 14.81 43.29 17.75
C PRO A 697 14.97 43.21 19.28
N PHE A 698 15.82 44.06 19.85
CA PHE A 698 16.08 44.10 21.30
C PHE A 698 14.78 44.15 22.14
N ALA A 699 13.74 44.82 21.63
CA ALA A 699 12.42 44.88 22.27
C ALA A 699 11.73 43.51 22.45
N VAL A 700 11.88 42.58 21.49
CA VAL A 700 11.32 41.21 21.59
C VAL A 700 12.06 40.40 22.65
N VAL A 701 13.36 40.65 22.80
CA VAL A 701 14.19 40.03 23.85
C VAL A 701 13.76 40.55 25.23
N VAL A 702 13.62 41.87 25.38
CA VAL A 702 13.14 42.49 26.62
C VAL A 702 11.75 41.99 27.00
N TYR A 703 10.83 41.86 26.03
CA TYR A 703 9.48 41.37 26.26
C TYR A 703 9.46 39.90 26.73
N ARG A 704 10.29 39.03 26.13
CA ARG A 704 10.42 37.62 26.55
C ARG A 704 11.06 37.48 27.93
N VAL A 705 12.08 38.29 28.25
CA VAL A 705 12.70 38.34 29.57
C VAL A 705 11.70 38.84 30.63
N ALA A 706 10.87 39.84 30.29
CA ALA A 706 9.82 40.33 31.18
C ALA A 706 8.75 39.28 31.46
N LEU A 707 8.33 38.50 30.45
CA LEU A 707 7.40 37.38 30.60
C LEU A 707 7.97 36.27 31.51
N ILE A 708 9.25 35.91 31.35
CA ILE A 708 9.95 35.00 32.26
C ILE A 708 9.91 35.54 33.69
N ALA A 709 10.26 36.82 33.89
CA ALA A 709 10.30 37.42 35.20
C ALA A 709 8.91 37.47 35.87
N LEU A 710 7.85 37.69 35.09
CA LEU A 710 6.46 37.67 35.57
C LEU A 710 5.99 36.26 35.95
N ALA A 711 6.32 35.27 35.13
CA ALA A 711 5.96 33.88 35.39
C ALA A 711 6.75 33.29 36.58
N CYS A 712 8.04 33.61 36.72
CA CYS A 712 8.82 33.28 37.92
C CYS A 712 8.26 33.95 39.19
N ARG A 713 7.80 35.21 39.11
CA ARG A 713 7.12 35.89 40.23
C ARG A 713 5.76 35.28 40.58
N HIS A 714 5.04 34.75 39.60
CA HIS A 714 3.77 34.08 39.83
C HIS A 714 3.99 32.73 40.52
N LEU A 715 4.97 31.96 40.05
CA LEU A 715 5.35 30.67 40.64
C LEU A 715 5.89 30.81 42.07
N SER A 716 6.70 31.85 42.34
CA SER A 716 7.25 32.09 43.68
C SER A 716 6.20 32.50 44.72
N ARG A 717 5.08 33.10 44.30
CA ARG A 717 3.95 33.41 45.20
C ARG A 717 3.13 32.18 45.58
N HIS A 718 3.06 31.18 44.69
CA HIS A 718 2.36 29.92 44.96
C HIS A 718 3.22 28.89 45.70
N LEU A 719 4.56 29.06 45.66
CA LEU A 719 5.52 28.21 46.38
C LEU A 719 6.06 28.82 47.68
N ALA A 720 5.63 30.04 48.05
CA ALA A 720 6.05 30.69 49.29
C ALA A 720 5.42 29.98 50.51
N PRO A 721 6.20 29.55 51.51
CA PRO A 721 5.64 28.99 52.73
C PRO A 721 4.91 30.08 53.51
N ALA A 722 3.69 29.78 53.99
CA ALA A 722 3.11 30.54 55.08
C ALA A 722 3.99 30.33 56.32
N SER A 723 4.64 31.40 56.79
CA SER A 723 5.39 31.52 58.05
C SER A 723 6.63 30.61 58.28
N GLY A 724 7.82 31.22 58.22
CA GLY A 724 8.84 31.12 59.27
C GLY A 724 9.61 29.82 59.55
N ALA A 725 9.52 28.76 58.75
CA ALA A 725 10.27 27.50 59.01
C ALA A 725 11.52 27.34 58.12
N PRO A 726 12.64 26.78 58.63
CA PRO A 726 13.89 26.66 57.88
C PRO A 726 13.84 25.56 56.81
N LEU A 727 14.74 25.69 55.83
CA LEU A 727 14.80 25.02 54.53
C LEU A 727 14.93 23.48 54.63
N GLY A 728 13.81 22.80 54.87
CA GLY A 728 13.67 21.34 54.75
C GLY A 728 12.45 21.04 53.86
N TYR A 729 12.66 20.21 52.84
CA TYR A 729 11.65 19.74 51.88
C TYR A 729 10.32 19.37 52.57
N VAL A 730 9.33 20.25 52.52
CA VAL A 730 7.94 19.91 52.83
C VAL A 730 7.05 20.63 51.81
N ILE A 731 6.79 19.96 50.69
CA ILE A 731 5.62 20.26 49.87
C ILE A 731 4.42 19.84 50.72
N ALA A 732 3.55 20.78 51.08
CA ALA A 732 2.33 20.48 51.82
C ALA A 732 1.49 19.44 51.04
N PRO A 733 1.06 18.32 51.66
CA PRO A 733 0.26 17.32 50.97
C PRO A 733 -1.15 17.88 50.77
N GLY A 734 -1.45 18.29 49.53
CA GLY A 734 -2.78 18.78 49.14
C GLY A 734 -2.83 19.90 48.10
N ALA A 735 -1.70 20.54 47.77
CA ALA A 735 -1.67 21.54 46.70
C ALA A 735 -1.56 20.85 45.33
N ALA A 736 -2.71 20.58 44.69
CA ALA A 736 -2.73 20.17 43.29
C ALA A 736 -2.26 21.34 42.42
N LEU A 737 -1.09 21.21 41.78
CA LEU A 737 -0.66 22.10 40.70
C LEU A 737 -1.78 22.17 39.66
N THR A 738 -2.29 23.36 39.38
CA THR A 738 -3.26 23.51 38.29
C THR A 738 -2.54 23.34 36.96
N VAL A 739 -3.26 22.94 35.92
CA VAL A 739 -2.72 22.86 34.55
C VAL A 739 -2.09 24.20 34.14
N MET A 740 -2.61 25.33 34.65
CA MET A 740 -2.10 26.66 34.36
C MET A 740 -0.74 26.94 35.03
N ASP A 741 -0.51 26.44 36.23
CA ASP A 741 0.77 26.59 36.95
C ASP A 741 1.90 25.82 36.24
N VAL A 742 1.59 24.63 35.73
CA VAL A 742 2.50 23.83 34.92
C VAL A 742 2.77 24.52 33.58
N VAL A 743 1.74 25.08 32.93
CA VAL A 743 1.88 25.82 31.67
C VAL A 743 2.77 27.06 31.86
N MET A 744 2.61 27.82 32.95
CA MET A 744 3.42 29.02 33.22
C MET A 744 4.87 28.71 33.61
N ALA A 745 5.10 27.64 34.38
CA ALA A 745 6.45 27.15 34.67
C ALA A 745 7.19 26.69 33.40
N VAL A 746 6.47 26.02 32.49
CA VAL A 746 7.02 25.52 31.23
C VAL A 746 7.26 26.64 30.22
N ILE A 747 6.36 27.63 30.11
CA ILE A 747 6.60 28.83 29.29
C ILE A 747 7.89 29.52 29.73
N SER A 748 8.12 29.65 31.05
CA SER A 748 9.34 30.22 31.61
C SER A 748 10.60 29.44 31.24
N LEU A 749 10.55 28.11 31.36
CA LEU A 749 11.64 27.20 30.99
C LEU A 749 11.93 27.19 29.48
N MET A 750 10.89 27.31 28.63
CA MET A 750 11.04 27.38 27.18
C MET A 750 11.70 28.67 26.71
N THR A 751 11.32 29.80 27.30
CA THR A 751 11.99 31.08 27.03
C THR A 751 13.43 31.09 27.56
N LEU A 752 13.73 30.37 28.65
CA LEU A 752 15.08 30.13 29.16
C LEU A 752 15.92 29.24 28.23
N GLY A 753 15.34 28.16 27.68
CA GLY A 753 16.02 27.30 26.70
C GLY A 753 16.36 28.03 25.41
N GLN A 754 15.45 28.87 24.91
CA GLN A 754 15.71 29.74 23.75
C GLN A 754 16.74 30.83 24.05
N LEU A 755 16.82 31.33 25.29
CA LEU A 755 17.86 32.25 25.76
C LEU A 755 19.22 31.56 25.91
N PHE A 756 19.26 30.29 26.34
CA PHE A 756 20.48 29.50 26.44
C PHE A 756 21.05 29.12 25.07
N GLU A 757 20.19 28.75 24.10
CA GLU A 757 20.61 28.54 22.71
C GLU A 757 21.17 29.83 22.08
N TRP A 758 20.61 30.98 22.44
CA TRP A 758 21.13 32.29 22.02
C TRP A 758 22.44 32.67 22.74
N ALA A 759 22.55 32.46 24.05
CA ALA A 759 23.79 32.70 24.80
C ALA A 759 24.94 31.78 24.33
N ALA A 760 24.64 30.54 23.96
CA ALA A 760 25.61 29.61 23.37
C ALA A 760 26.17 30.09 22.02
N THR A 761 25.45 30.97 21.30
CA THR A 761 25.99 31.63 20.09
C THR A 761 26.92 32.81 20.37
N PHE A 762 26.94 33.35 21.60
CA PHE A 762 27.83 34.44 22.03
C PHE A 762 29.13 33.96 22.72
N VAL A 763 29.18 32.72 23.22
CA VAL A 763 30.30 32.21 24.07
C VAL A 763 31.24 31.25 23.33
N ARG A 764 31.36 31.32 21.99
CA ARG A 764 32.54 30.74 21.33
C ARG A 764 33.67 31.78 21.33
N PRO A 765 34.77 31.57 22.09
CA PRO A 765 35.94 32.41 21.91
C PRO A 765 36.45 32.18 20.48
N ALA A 766 36.72 33.26 19.76
CA ALA A 766 37.36 33.21 18.47
C ALA A 766 38.64 32.38 18.58
N ALA A 767 38.72 31.28 17.83
CA ALA A 767 40.00 30.58 17.67
C ALA A 767 40.98 31.57 17.02
N PRO A 768 42.22 31.70 17.53
CA PRO A 768 43.17 32.65 16.97
C PRO A 768 43.53 32.22 15.55
N ALA A 769 43.36 33.14 14.61
CA ALA A 769 43.73 32.96 13.21
C ALA A 769 45.24 32.73 13.11
N ALA A 770 45.65 31.50 12.80
CA ALA A 770 47.02 31.19 12.43
C ALA A 770 47.29 31.78 11.03
N ALA A 771 47.95 32.94 11.00
CA ALA A 771 48.49 33.52 9.78
C ALA A 771 49.69 32.71 9.30
N ALA A 772 49.48 31.82 8.33
CA ALA A 772 50.56 31.22 7.57
C ALA A 772 51.05 32.24 6.52
N LYS A 773 52.18 32.89 6.79
CA LYS A 773 53.00 33.54 5.76
C LYS A 773 53.77 32.46 4.99
N PRO A 774 53.94 32.58 3.67
CA PRO A 774 54.81 31.70 2.92
C PRO A 774 56.27 32.09 3.21
N LYS A 775 57.12 31.11 3.51
CA LYS A 775 58.58 31.26 3.39
C LYS A 775 59.09 30.29 2.35
N GLN A 776 59.82 30.86 1.41
CA GLN A 776 60.76 30.22 0.51
C GLN A 776 61.73 29.34 1.30
N GLU A 777 61.86 28.07 0.91
CA GLU A 777 63.06 27.45 0.31
C GLU A 777 62.69 26.05 -0.20
#